data_AF-A0A177DJ52-F1
#
_entry.id   AF-A0A177DJ52-F1
#
_cell.length_a   1.000
_cell.length_b   1.000
_cell.length_c   1.000
_cell.angle_alpha   90.00
_cell.angle_beta   90.00
_cell.angle_gamma   90.00
#
_symmetry.space_group_name_H-M   'P 1'
#
loop_
_entity.id
_entity.type
_entity.pdbx_description
1 polymer ?
#
loop_
_entity_poly.entity_id
_entity_poly.type
_entity_poly.pdbx_seq_one_letter_code
_entity_poly.pdbx_strand_id
1 'polypeptide(L)'
;MWASWRPDVDRLTRYSKLNSRWTSTVLDLLALEGPDLVTGAERTLRHGLVADYSEQRRWIHYRGLVIEVPELTRVCLAAVLGRLLRGLDSVSTSISYGESLFNLFRSLTTGRAITKSELDLLDASLEIGHKSKDDYFAAVRRIWSEKEHICGMHISPLQRLLVILEEPKATTLRELFLHDWFLHGFEECFRECQLVIREQVTTPAWLRLLLELHGFCTAVKASTHVFPQLRLEFQTKMRDWPSDKRMTSIKEIYIAAQNLCLDEVQTRNAFVWIDPDITTGSILSRSYSEDIKARHSIEVIIEKHCLDHLLNMDATCNIVDGALRDILEVWENTVEGVNDSDRRMLAILVSRDISHSVVHRCECIFELAVDLGLGQQSTFVGDMLRIVKVAENDSRQAIIALTNILAIRKGCTQCWRSLLYRWLDQDDKLEARNGTALVDYLAQTMDTKTWLSFMQSLETLFKDLVFYDTEEHTLPSLLDPQLLSWVSKVNKFSRTLMILEDLGGDSIAVRSILSSSKESQRTENLAILSCLQRAEGSLSEAIMQRIVIWLSGKRSDVHEVKECLHKLLGAADDTILACQEIFDAKFGFLDIPGLPTHEQAGLNRIVGRDYHVFPRRRYDIPLAVAEVMVAGWIQDDGVKPEMKTIIDCFARLLNLEVYSNAIPETELLKATAFWEGIEAEIMREADRLEGLKRALKMKDPVGTALLLEEYDVPDTSFLEEEILELPAGIVDLVELIDDDEVEMGFSLASYTELQRSAMGVPSAANNLLVRLYLNRYGNTPPRFCTHYDSDADLETMQHIPWICYESSIVPHEHVCFSPQSVFIWQLNRLILKHIISRDVTIAGFYSTVSCTIREMGRVCVCCGADQKAKKAQLRRSTPCSLVACAQLWYSLPLEIRIPEIRTDIFTVDMLLSSVYNAACTGSLKFLPDCPIRTASSIKAILNSLPKLSVIRDAVHISRVLEKYHADAEKLISWACTQFRGYIATASGLCKIKNLPIGTHQFVLANASPKLETAYLSRLPKPSSETTVLFHGTSLDRLPAILTQGLVVCSGTSLERTGAVYGKGIYLAEDPATSFSYSTINSSWRNSALSNMRLMLGCEVVGKGRSVSRGIHALEDGRDVMVRYVFLFPHNSVAPVANHIVTAMGSAMAALRTGVV
;
A
#
# COMPACT_ATOMS: atom_id res chain seq x y z
N MET A 1 -22.32 34.73 -47.18
CA MET A 1 -21.91 34.07 -45.92
C MET A 1 -22.99 33.10 -45.43
N TRP A 2 -23.83 33.40 -44.43
CA TRP A 2 -24.84 32.45 -43.92
C TRP A 2 -25.85 31.97 -44.98
N ALA A 3 -26.24 32.85 -45.90
CA ALA A 3 -27.10 32.50 -47.04
C ALA A 3 -26.44 31.50 -48.02
N SER A 4 -25.10 31.49 -48.09
CA SER A 4 -24.29 30.63 -48.96
C SER A 4 -23.89 29.32 -48.26
N TRP A 5 -24.01 29.25 -46.93
CA TRP A 5 -23.63 28.09 -46.14
C TRP A 5 -24.51 26.88 -46.50
N ARG A 6 -23.85 25.79 -46.89
CA ARG A 6 -24.46 24.50 -47.24
C ARG A 6 -23.60 23.39 -46.62
N PRO A 7 -23.68 23.19 -45.29
CA PRO A 7 -22.89 22.16 -44.61
C PRO A 7 -23.41 20.76 -44.92
N ASP A 8 -22.57 19.75 -44.65
CA ASP A 8 -23.02 18.37 -44.53
C ASP A 8 -23.78 18.19 -43.21
N VAL A 9 -25.12 18.15 -43.29
CA VAL A 9 -26.01 18.07 -42.13
C VAL A 9 -25.83 16.76 -41.35
N ASP A 10 -25.54 15.66 -42.05
CA ASP A 10 -25.32 14.36 -41.41
C ASP A 10 -24.02 14.37 -40.61
N ARG A 11 -22.97 15.00 -41.15
CA ARG A 11 -21.70 15.21 -40.45
C ARG A 11 -21.86 16.09 -39.20
N LEU A 12 -22.57 17.22 -39.31
CA LEU A 12 -22.84 18.08 -38.15
C LEU A 12 -23.66 17.35 -37.07
N THR A 13 -24.63 16.53 -37.49
CA THR A 13 -25.43 15.71 -36.57
C THR A 13 -24.55 14.69 -35.83
N ARG A 14 -23.59 14.05 -36.50
CA ARG A 14 -22.61 13.18 -35.84
C ARG A 14 -21.72 13.95 -34.87
N TYR A 15 -21.20 15.11 -35.27
CA TYR A 15 -20.33 15.92 -34.42
C TYR A 15 -21.04 16.48 -33.19
N SER A 16 -22.35 16.72 -33.25
CA SER A 16 -23.15 17.15 -32.10
C SER A 16 -23.20 16.12 -30.96
N LYS A 17 -22.90 14.84 -31.27
CA LYS A 17 -22.87 13.74 -30.30
C LYS A 17 -21.50 13.55 -29.65
N LEU A 18 -20.47 14.29 -30.07
CA LEU A 18 -19.16 14.27 -29.42
C LEU A 18 -19.28 14.82 -28.00
N ASN A 19 -18.52 14.25 -27.04
CA ASN A 19 -18.52 14.78 -25.68
C ASN A 19 -17.96 16.22 -25.64
N SER A 20 -18.30 16.97 -24.59
CA SER A 20 -17.94 18.38 -24.46
C SER A 20 -16.42 18.60 -24.39
N ARG A 21 -15.69 17.68 -23.76
CA ARG A 21 -14.22 17.69 -23.64
C ARG A 21 -13.55 17.61 -25.02
N TRP A 22 -13.94 16.65 -25.85
CA TRP A 22 -13.40 16.43 -27.19
C TRP A 22 -13.77 17.58 -28.11
N THR A 23 -15.04 18.00 -28.09
CA THR A 23 -15.56 19.14 -28.86
C THR A 23 -14.72 20.40 -28.61
N SER A 24 -14.42 20.71 -27.34
CA SER A 24 -13.62 21.89 -26.98
C SER A 24 -12.18 21.86 -27.52
N THR A 25 -11.65 20.66 -27.79
CA THR A 25 -10.26 20.46 -28.22
C THR A 25 -10.11 20.52 -29.74
N VAL A 26 -11.15 20.15 -30.50
CA VAL A 26 -11.12 20.11 -31.98
C VAL A 26 -12.00 21.21 -32.62
N LEU A 27 -12.31 22.28 -31.89
CA LEU A 27 -13.19 23.38 -32.35
C LEU A 27 -12.80 23.96 -33.71
N ASP A 28 -11.50 24.13 -33.96
CA ASP A 28 -11.02 24.70 -35.22
C ASP A 28 -11.16 23.72 -36.40
N LEU A 29 -11.13 22.42 -36.15
CA LEU A 29 -11.42 21.39 -37.16
C LEU A 29 -12.93 21.32 -37.44
N LEU A 30 -13.76 21.43 -36.41
CA LEU A 30 -15.23 21.51 -36.57
C LEU A 30 -15.64 22.75 -37.38
N ALA A 31 -14.91 23.85 -37.24
CA ALA A 31 -15.16 25.08 -38.00
C ALA A 31 -15.03 24.91 -39.52
N LEU A 32 -14.31 23.88 -40.00
CA LEU A 32 -14.13 23.61 -41.44
C LEU A 32 -15.46 23.29 -42.17
N GLU A 33 -16.46 22.78 -41.45
CA GLU A 33 -17.84 22.59 -41.94
C GLU A 33 -18.77 23.77 -41.62
N GLY A 34 -18.27 24.80 -40.95
CA GLY A 34 -18.96 26.05 -40.70
C GLY A 34 -19.10 26.93 -41.94
N PRO A 35 -19.78 28.09 -41.83
CA PRO A 35 -19.92 29.03 -42.93
C PRO A 35 -18.56 29.51 -43.44
N ASP A 36 -18.44 29.77 -44.74
CA ASP A 36 -17.23 30.34 -45.32
C ASP A 36 -17.01 31.77 -44.79
N LEU A 37 -16.02 31.88 -43.88
CA LEU A 37 -15.59 33.14 -43.28
C LEU A 37 -14.43 33.80 -44.05
N VAL A 38 -13.86 33.12 -45.05
CA VAL A 38 -12.66 33.57 -45.77
C VAL A 38 -13.07 34.33 -47.03
N THR A 39 -13.82 33.70 -47.93
CA THR A 39 -14.24 34.35 -49.19
C THR A 39 -15.69 34.86 -49.13
N GLY A 40 -16.48 34.33 -48.21
CA GLY A 40 -17.89 34.66 -48.03
C GLY A 40 -18.83 34.16 -49.13
N ALA A 41 -18.27 33.49 -50.15
CA ALA A 41 -18.96 33.04 -51.35
C ALA A 41 -19.14 31.51 -51.41
N GLU A 42 -18.29 30.75 -50.71
CA GLU A 42 -18.27 29.29 -50.80
C GLU A 42 -19.24 28.61 -49.82
N ARG A 43 -19.49 27.32 -50.08
CA ARG A 43 -20.48 26.51 -49.36
C ARG A 43 -20.12 26.24 -47.90
N THR A 44 -18.84 26.06 -47.60
CA THR A 44 -18.31 25.88 -46.23
C THR A 44 -16.90 26.47 -46.13
N LEU A 45 -16.42 26.65 -44.90
CA LEU A 45 -15.09 27.20 -44.64
C LEU A 45 -13.97 26.44 -45.36
N ARG A 46 -14.01 25.11 -45.42
CA ARG A 46 -12.99 24.34 -46.15
C ARG A 46 -12.94 24.68 -47.64
N HIS A 47 -14.10 24.91 -48.27
CA HIS A 47 -14.16 25.31 -49.68
C HIS A 47 -13.65 26.74 -49.87
N GLY A 48 -13.97 27.64 -48.93
CA GLY A 48 -13.41 28.99 -48.89
C GLY A 48 -11.89 29.01 -48.77
N LEU A 49 -11.31 28.17 -47.90
CA LEU A 49 -9.85 28.02 -47.77
C LEU A 49 -9.20 27.52 -49.06
N VAL A 50 -9.87 26.62 -49.80
CA VAL A 50 -9.39 26.14 -51.11
C VAL A 50 -9.49 27.22 -52.19
N ALA A 51 -10.57 28.01 -52.19
CA ALA A 51 -10.79 29.08 -53.16
C ALA A 51 -9.82 30.26 -52.97
N ASP A 52 -9.49 30.61 -51.72
CA ASP A 52 -8.53 31.66 -51.34
C ASP A 52 -7.06 31.22 -51.53
N TYR A 53 -6.81 29.93 -51.68
CA TYR A 53 -5.45 29.41 -51.73
C TYR A 53 -4.68 29.85 -52.99
N SER A 54 -3.52 30.47 -52.76
CA SER A 54 -2.51 30.81 -53.77
C SER A 54 -1.47 29.69 -53.87
N GLU A 55 -1.15 29.22 -55.08
CA GLU A 55 -0.27 28.06 -55.37
C GLU A 55 1.23 28.27 -55.05
N GLN A 56 1.54 29.15 -54.10
CA GLN A 56 2.89 29.48 -53.62
C GLN A 56 3.06 29.28 -52.10
N ARG A 57 2.00 28.85 -51.37
CA ARG A 57 2.00 28.78 -49.89
C ARG A 57 2.07 27.34 -49.37
N ARG A 58 3.27 26.85 -49.02
CA ARG A 58 3.44 25.49 -48.46
C ARG A 58 2.68 25.24 -47.15
N TRP A 59 2.46 26.27 -46.35
CA TRP A 59 1.78 26.17 -45.06
C TRP A 59 0.57 27.08 -45.03
N ILE A 60 -0.57 26.53 -44.60
CA ILE A 60 -1.81 27.27 -44.41
C ILE A 60 -2.09 27.37 -42.92
N HIS A 61 -2.37 28.59 -42.48
CA HIS A 61 -2.71 28.89 -41.11
C HIS A 61 -4.17 29.31 -41.04
N TYR A 62 -4.97 28.56 -40.28
CA TYR A 62 -6.33 28.96 -39.94
C TYR A 62 -6.57 28.73 -38.46
N ARG A 63 -6.66 29.82 -37.69
CA ARG A 63 -6.72 29.79 -36.22
C ARG A 63 -5.58 28.94 -35.64
N GLY A 64 -5.88 27.90 -34.85
CA GLY A 64 -4.88 26.98 -34.31
C GLY A 64 -4.38 25.91 -35.29
N LEU A 65 -4.92 25.82 -36.51
CA LEU A 65 -4.51 24.84 -37.50
C LEU A 65 -3.35 25.34 -38.36
N VAL A 66 -2.30 24.53 -38.45
CA VAL A 66 -1.14 24.73 -39.34
C VAL A 66 -1.07 23.53 -40.27
N ILE A 67 -1.38 23.71 -41.55
CA ILE A 67 -1.60 22.61 -42.51
C ILE A 67 -0.56 22.68 -43.62
N GLU A 68 0.16 21.58 -43.86
CA GLU A 68 1.07 21.46 -45.00
C GLU A 68 0.28 21.21 -46.30
N VAL A 69 0.71 21.85 -47.38
CA VAL A 69 0.27 21.57 -48.75
C VAL A 69 1.50 21.14 -49.58
N PRO A 70 1.84 19.84 -49.58
CA PRO A 70 3.09 19.35 -50.18
C PRO A 70 3.27 19.70 -51.66
N GLU A 71 2.19 19.61 -52.45
CA GLU A 71 2.22 19.81 -53.91
C GLU A 71 1.89 21.25 -54.32
N LEU A 72 1.66 22.14 -53.36
CA LEU A 72 1.32 23.55 -53.57
C LEU A 72 0.09 23.80 -54.47
N THR A 73 -0.77 22.81 -54.72
CA THR A 73 -1.99 22.97 -55.54
C THR A 73 -3.26 23.10 -54.69
N ARG A 74 -4.30 23.73 -55.26
CA ARG A 74 -5.64 23.76 -54.66
C ARG A 74 -6.23 22.35 -54.48
N VAL A 75 -5.93 21.45 -55.42
CA VAL A 75 -6.38 20.04 -55.36
C VAL A 75 -5.75 19.32 -54.17
N CYS A 76 -4.45 19.52 -53.93
CA CYS A 76 -3.74 18.96 -52.79
C CYS A 76 -4.32 19.45 -51.46
N LEU A 77 -4.57 20.76 -51.33
CA LEU A 77 -5.20 21.32 -50.13
C LEU A 77 -6.61 20.74 -49.89
N ALA A 78 -7.42 20.64 -50.94
CA ALA A 78 -8.75 20.04 -50.84
C ALA A 78 -8.68 18.58 -50.36
N ALA A 79 -7.69 17.82 -50.84
CA ALA A 79 -7.45 16.44 -50.41
C ALA A 79 -7.02 16.37 -48.93
N VAL A 80 -6.09 17.23 -48.49
CA VAL A 80 -5.61 17.30 -47.10
C VAL A 80 -6.76 17.64 -46.12
N LEU A 81 -7.55 18.67 -46.43
CA LEU A 81 -8.72 19.04 -45.62
C LEU A 81 -9.78 17.91 -45.61
N GLY A 82 -9.93 17.21 -46.73
CA GLY A 82 -10.79 16.02 -46.82
C GLY A 82 -10.33 14.89 -45.91
N ARG A 83 -9.02 14.59 -45.87
CA ARG A 83 -8.42 13.57 -44.98
C ARG A 83 -8.66 13.89 -43.51
N LEU A 84 -8.45 15.15 -43.11
CA LEU A 84 -8.69 15.62 -41.73
C LEU A 84 -10.14 15.40 -41.28
N LEU A 85 -11.10 15.73 -42.13
CA LEU A 85 -12.52 15.55 -41.82
C LEU A 85 -12.92 14.08 -41.80
N ARG A 86 -12.33 13.23 -42.66
CA ARG A 86 -12.53 11.78 -42.57
C ARG A 86 -12.01 11.20 -41.26
N GLY A 87 -10.84 11.64 -40.80
CA GLY A 87 -10.32 11.23 -39.49
C GLY A 87 -11.24 11.63 -38.33
N LEU A 88 -11.79 12.85 -38.37
CA LEU A 88 -12.76 13.31 -37.38
C LEU A 88 -14.11 12.58 -37.49
N ASP A 89 -14.55 12.25 -38.70
CA ASP A 89 -15.72 11.40 -38.93
C ASP A 89 -15.53 10.04 -38.26
N SER A 90 -14.39 9.39 -38.44
CA SER A 90 -14.05 8.10 -37.81
C SER A 90 -14.01 8.16 -36.28
N VAL A 91 -13.51 9.25 -35.70
CA VAL A 91 -13.57 9.49 -34.25
C VAL A 91 -15.03 9.60 -33.79
N SER A 92 -15.86 10.35 -34.53
CA SER A 92 -17.24 10.62 -34.15
C SER A 92 -18.18 9.41 -34.19
N THR A 93 -17.83 8.39 -34.96
CA THR A 93 -18.60 7.14 -35.06
C THR A 93 -18.15 6.05 -34.08
N SER A 94 -17.04 6.26 -33.36
CA SER A 94 -16.36 5.24 -32.56
C SER A 94 -16.62 5.39 -31.05
N ILE A 95 -17.88 5.25 -30.61
CA ILE A 95 -18.31 5.61 -29.24
C ILE A 95 -17.69 4.72 -28.13
N SER A 96 -17.33 3.46 -28.40
CA SER A 96 -16.84 2.51 -27.38
C SER A 96 -15.32 2.51 -27.16
N TYR A 97 -14.52 3.03 -28.11
CA TYR A 97 -13.05 3.09 -28.05
C TYR A 97 -12.51 4.44 -28.51
N GLY A 98 -13.39 5.43 -28.60
CA GLY A 98 -13.10 6.71 -29.24
C GLY A 98 -12.05 7.51 -28.50
N GLU A 99 -11.77 7.25 -27.20
CA GLU A 99 -10.81 8.06 -26.45
C GLU A 99 -9.37 7.89 -26.94
N SER A 100 -8.95 6.68 -27.27
CA SER A 100 -7.58 6.43 -27.73
C SER A 100 -7.36 6.86 -29.18
N LEU A 101 -8.34 6.58 -30.05
CA LEU A 101 -8.37 7.07 -31.42
C LEU A 101 -8.43 8.60 -31.44
N PHE A 102 -9.25 9.21 -30.57
CA PHE A 102 -9.30 10.67 -30.40
C PHE A 102 -7.95 11.21 -29.93
N ASN A 103 -7.29 10.54 -28.98
CA ASN A 103 -5.98 10.96 -28.50
C ASN A 103 -4.90 10.87 -29.59
N LEU A 104 -4.91 9.82 -30.42
CA LEU A 104 -4.05 9.73 -31.60
C LEU A 104 -4.36 10.87 -32.58
N PHE A 105 -5.63 11.00 -33.01
CA PHE A 105 -6.09 12.05 -33.91
C PHE A 105 -5.69 13.45 -33.41
N ARG A 106 -5.96 13.74 -32.13
CA ARG A 106 -5.58 14.99 -31.45
C ARG A 106 -4.07 15.22 -31.52
N SER A 107 -3.28 14.20 -31.16
CA SER A 107 -1.82 14.32 -31.16
C SER A 107 -1.26 14.60 -32.55
N LEU A 108 -1.94 14.16 -33.61
CA LEU A 108 -1.50 14.36 -35.00
C LEU A 108 -2.02 15.67 -35.62
N THR A 109 -3.14 16.19 -35.13
CA THR A 109 -3.87 17.29 -35.80
C THR A 109 -4.00 18.58 -34.99
N THR A 110 -3.69 18.57 -33.69
CA THR A 110 -3.85 19.74 -32.81
C THR A 110 -2.54 20.13 -32.13
N GLY A 111 -2.29 21.44 -31.99
CA GLY A 111 -1.11 21.97 -31.29
C GLY A 111 0.23 21.76 -32.01
N ARG A 112 0.23 21.23 -33.24
CA ARG A 112 1.41 21.05 -34.10
C ARG A 112 1.05 21.24 -35.57
N ALA A 113 2.07 21.29 -36.42
CA ALA A 113 1.88 21.30 -37.86
C ALA A 113 1.37 19.94 -38.36
N ILE A 114 0.32 19.96 -39.19
CA ILE A 114 -0.27 18.79 -39.84
C ILE A 114 0.50 18.56 -41.14
N THR A 115 1.45 17.63 -41.13
CA THR A 115 2.24 17.28 -42.32
C THR A 115 1.64 16.08 -43.04
N LYS A 116 2.16 15.80 -44.23
CA LYS A 116 1.80 14.58 -44.97
C LYS A 116 2.01 13.31 -44.14
N SER A 117 3.11 13.25 -43.37
CA SER A 117 3.47 12.05 -42.60
C SER A 117 2.53 11.74 -41.44
N GLU A 118 2.01 12.75 -40.73
CA GLU A 118 1.01 12.53 -39.68
C GLU A 118 -0.35 12.09 -40.25
N LEU A 119 -0.72 12.60 -41.42
CA LEU A 119 -1.96 12.17 -42.08
C LEU A 119 -1.83 10.76 -42.65
N ASP A 120 -0.68 10.40 -43.20
CA ASP A 120 -0.39 9.05 -43.68
C ASP A 120 -0.45 8.05 -42.52
N LEU A 121 0.09 8.41 -41.35
CA LEU A 121 -0.04 7.61 -40.13
C LEU A 121 -1.49 7.47 -39.65
N LEU A 122 -2.26 8.56 -39.66
CA LEU A 122 -3.65 8.54 -39.25
C LEU A 122 -4.49 7.63 -40.16
N ASP A 123 -4.33 7.77 -41.47
CA ASP A 123 -5.05 6.94 -42.44
C ASP A 123 -4.63 5.47 -42.32
N ALA A 124 -3.33 5.18 -42.25
CA ALA A 124 -2.81 3.82 -42.04
C ALA A 124 -3.35 3.18 -40.75
N SER A 125 -3.50 3.96 -39.69
CA SER A 125 -4.07 3.47 -38.42
C SER A 125 -5.57 3.19 -38.52
N LEU A 126 -6.30 3.98 -39.32
CA LEU A 126 -7.74 3.82 -39.55
C LEU A 126 -8.07 2.65 -40.50
N GLU A 127 -7.19 2.33 -41.46
CA GLU A 127 -7.34 1.21 -42.40
C GLU A 127 -7.39 -0.17 -41.73
N ILE A 128 -6.71 -0.32 -40.60
CA ILE A 128 -6.64 -1.56 -39.81
C ILE A 128 -7.99 -1.83 -39.11
N GLY A 129 -8.62 -0.78 -38.58
CA GLY A 129 -9.88 -0.83 -37.84
C GLY A 129 -9.74 -1.36 -36.41
N HIS A 130 -10.67 -0.99 -35.53
CA HIS A 130 -10.65 -1.38 -34.13
C HIS A 130 -11.12 -2.82 -33.89
N LYS A 131 -10.35 -3.61 -33.14
CA LYS A 131 -10.75 -4.93 -32.62
C LYS A 131 -10.97 -4.82 -31.12
N SER A 132 -12.06 -5.38 -30.60
CA SER A 132 -12.59 -5.12 -29.24
C SER A 132 -11.68 -5.48 -28.05
N LYS A 133 -10.50 -6.07 -28.27
CA LYS A 133 -9.60 -6.53 -27.20
C LYS A 133 -8.30 -5.74 -27.05
N ASP A 134 -7.88 -4.92 -28.02
CA ASP A 134 -6.57 -4.25 -27.97
C ASP A 134 -6.64 -2.81 -28.52
N ASP A 135 -6.56 -1.83 -27.62
CA ASP A 135 -6.41 -0.42 -27.99
C ASP A 135 -4.98 -0.13 -28.48
N TYR A 136 -4.77 -0.31 -29.79
CA TYR A 136 -3.46 -0.08 -30.41
C TYR A 136 -3.17 1.38 -30.74
N PHE A 137 -4.18 2.26 -30.78
CA PHE A 137 -3.98 3.66 -31.12
C PHE A 137 -3.07 4.37 -30.11
N ALA A 138 -3.16 3.98 -28.84
CA ALA A 138 -2.25 4.45 -27.79
C ALA A 138 -0.79 4.03 -28.02
N ALA A 139 -0.56 2.80 -28.49
CA ALA A 139 0.77 2.29 -28.79
C ALA A 139 1.39 2.99 -30.01
N VAL A 140 0.63 3.11 -31.10
CA VAL A 140 1.04 3.86 -32.31
C VAL A 140 1.38 5.31 -31.94
N ARG A 141 0.52 5.98 -31.18
CA ARG A 141 0.75 7.36 -30.73
C ARG A 141 2.06 7.50 -29.96
N ARG A 142 2.27 6.63 -28.97
CA ARG A 142 3.40 6.72 -28.05
C ARG A 142 4.74 6.49 -28.75
N ILE A 143 4.85 5.41 -29.53
CA ILE A 143 6.08 5.13 -30.28
C ILE A 143 6.35 6.22 -31.32
N TRP A 144 5.33 6.68 -32.05
CA TRP A 144 5.53 7.72 -33.06
C TRP A 144 5.95 9.07 -32.47
N SER A 145 5.40 9.46 -31.31
CA SER A 145 5.79 10.70 -30.65
C SER A 145 7.20 10.66 -30.05
N GLU A 146 7.69 9.47 -29.72
CA GLU A 146 8.98 9.25 -29.03
C GLU A 146 9.99 8.55 -29.94
N LYS A 147 9.81 8.63 -31.27
CA LYS A 147 10.63 7.95 -32.30
C LYS A 147 12.14 8.23 -32.25
N GLU A 148 12.54 9.32 -31.60
CA GLU A 148 13.94 9.69 -31.40
C GLU A 148 14.58 9.03 -30.16
N HIS A 149 13.78 8.47 -29.24
CA HIS A 149 14.23 7.97 -27.93
C HIS A 149 13.45 6.73 -27.49
N ILE A 150 13.52 5.63 -28.25
CA ILE A 150 12.97 4.34 -27.84
C ILE A 150 13.92 3.66 -26.85
N CYS A 151 13.44 3.48 -25.63
CA CYS A 151 14.17 2.95 -24.48
C CYS A 151 13.38 1.83 -23.77
N GLY A 152 13.92 1.23 -22.71
CA GLY A 152 13.31 0.11 -21.96
C GLY A 152 11.87 0.34 -21.46
N MET A 153 11.45 1.60 -21.28
CA MET A 153 10.08 1.97 -20.90
C MET A 153 9.02 1.71 -21.98
N HIS A 154 9.45 1.30 -23.18
CA HIS A 154 8.61 1.10 -24.36
C HIS A 154 8.27 -0.36 -24.66
N ILE A 155 8.69 -1.33 -23.82
CA ILE A 155 8.40 -2.76 -24.02
C ILE A 155 6.92 -3.01 -24.35
N SER A 156 6.01 -2.56 -23.49
CA SER A 156 4.57 -2.86 -23.65
C SER A 156 3.94 -2.20 -24.90
N PRO A 157 4.20 -0.92 -25.19
CA PRO A 157 3.81 -0.31 -26.48
C PRO A 157 4.40 -1.01 -27.71
N LEU A 158 5.66 -1.43 -27.68
CA LEU A 158 6.30 -2.14 -28.80
C LEU A 158 5.68 -3.51 -29.05
N GLN A 159 5.38 -4.29 -28.00
CA GLN A 159 4.69 -5.58 -28.12
C GLN A 159 3.32 -5.43 -28.78
N ARG A 160 2.53 -4.44 -28.33
CA ARG A 160 1.22 -4.15 -28.95
C ARG A 160 1.35 -3.75 -30.41
N LEU A 161 2.39 -2.99 -30.75
CA LEU A 161 2.62 -2.58 -32.13
C LEU A 161 3.04 -3.75 -33.02
N LEU A 162 3.84 -4.70 -32.51
CA LEU A 162 4.19 -5.93 -33.25
C LEU A 162 2.94 -6.71 -33.68
N VAL A 163 2.00 -6.95 -32.75
CA VAL A 163 0.75 -7.66 -33.05
C VAL A 163 0.00 -7.00 -34.22
N ILE A 164 -0.02 -5.67 -34.25
CA ILE A 164 -0.72 -4.90 -35.29
C ILE A 164 0.04 -4.89 -36.62
N LEU A 165 1.37 -4.85 -36.59
CA LEU A 165 2.19 -4.90 -37.80
C LEU A 165 2.10 -6.24 -38.53
N GLU A 166 1.66 -7.32 -37.88
CA GLU A 166 1.39 -8.61 -38.51
C GLU A 166 0.03 -8.67 -39.23
N GLU A 167 -0.85 -7.69 -39.05
CA GLU A 167 -2.14 -7.68 -39.73
C GLU A 167 -1.97 -7.51 -41.25
N PRO A 168 -2.69 -8.28 -42.10
CA PRO A 168 -2.55 -8.18 -43.55
C PRO A 168 -2.77 -6.74 -44.08
N LYS A 169 -3.69 -6.00 -43.45
CA LYS A 169 -4.04 -4.62 -43.81
C LYS A 169 -3.02 -3.56 -43.37
N ALA A 170 -2.06 -3.89 -42.50
CA ALA A 170 -1.09 -2.93 -41.96
C ALA A 170 0.06 -2.59 -42.93
N THR A 171 -0.14 -2.71 -44.26
CA THR A 171 0.90 -2.43 -45.27
C THR A 171 1.47 -1.03 -45.15
N THR A 172 0.59 -0.03 -45.11
CA THR A 172 0.96 1.39 -45.00
C THR A 172 1.62 1.69 -43.66
N LEU A 173 1.17 1.04 -42.58
CA LEU A 173 1.75 1.21 -41.25
C LEU A 173 3.16 0.60 -41.17
N ARG A 174 3.38 -0.55 -41.82
CA ARG A 174 4.71 -1.17 -41.97
C ARG A 174 5.66 -0.26 -42.73
N GLU A 175 5.22 0.35 -43.83
CA GLU A 175 6.04 1.29 -44.60
C GLU A 175 6.47 2.51 -43.77
N LEU A 176 5.63 2.99 -42.86
CA LEU A 176 5.93 4.15 -42.00
C LEU A 176 6.86 3.81 -40.82
N PHE A 177 6.75 2.61 -40.25
CA PHE A 177 7.50 2.23 -39.04
C PHE A 177 8.78 1.44 -39.32
N LEU A 178 8.85 0.60 -40.37
CA LEU A 178 9.99 -0.28 -40.64
C LEU A 178 11.19 0.47 -41.24
N HIS A 179 11.74 1.38 -40.44
CA HIS A 179 12.94 2.15 -40.70
C HIS A 179 13.98 1.91 -39.60
N ASP A 180 15.24 2.32 -39.85
CA ASP A 180 16.38 2.07 -38.96
C ASP A 180 16.14 2.51 -37.51
N TRP A 181 15.48 3.66 -37.28
CA TRP A 181 15.19 4.17 -35.94
C TRP A 181 14.30 3.22 -35.12
N PHE A 182 13.34 2.57 -35.77
CA PHE A 182 12.40 1.67 -35.11
C PHE A 182 13.04 0.33 -34.81
N LEU A 183 13.76 -0.23 -35.79
CA LEU A 183 14.50 -1.50 -35.63
C LEU A 183 15.59 -1.36 -34.56
N HIS A 184 16.35 -0.26 -34.58
CA HIS A 184 17.33 0.05 -33.55
C HIS A 184 16.66 0.22 -32.17
N GLY A 185 15.47 0.81 -32.12
CA GLY A 185 14.69 0.94 -30.89
C GLY A 185 14.35 -0.39 -30.20
N PHE A 186 14.08 -1.47 -30.95
CA PHE A 186 13.89 -2.80 -30.35
C PHE A 186 15.17 -3.34 -29.71
N GLU A 187 16.30 -3.19 -30.39
CA GLU A 187 17.61 -3.65 -29.91
C GLU A 187 18.05 -2.87 -28.67
N GLU A 188 17.84 -1.55 -28.67
CA GLU A 188 18.20 -0.67 -27.57
C GLU A 188 17.30 -0.89 -26.35
N CYS A 189 15.99 -1.06 -26.56
CA CYS A 189 15.03 -1.41 -25.51
C CYS A 189 15.43 -2.73 -24.82
N PHE A 190 15.77 -3.76 -25.59
CA PHE A 190 16.27 -5.03 -25.05
C PHE A 190 17.56 -4.85 -24.22
N ARG A 191 18.54 -4.10 -24.76
CA ARG A 191 19.84 -3.87 -24.11
C ARG A 191 19.68 -3.15 -22.77
N GLU A 192 18.86 -2.10 -22.73
CA GLU A 192 18.59 -1.37 -21.49
C GLU A 192 17.87 -2.23 -20.46
N CYS A 193 16.85 -2.99 -20.86
CA CYS A 193 16.16 -3.89 -19.94
C CYS A 193 17.08 -4.97 -19.37
N GLN A 194 17.99 -5.54 -20.18
CA GLN A 194 19.01 -6.44 -19.66
C GLN A 194 19.89 -5.78 -18.60
N LEU A 195 20.35 -4.54 -18.83
CA LEU A 195 21.16 -3.80 -17.85
C LEU A 195 20.43 -3.58 -16.53
N VAL A 196 19.17 -3.15 -16.61
CA VAL A 196 18.33 -2.92 -15.42
C VAL A 196 18.14 -4.21 -14.62
N ILE A 197 17.88 -5.34 -15.28
CA ILE A 197 17.69 -6.63 -14.59
C ILE A 197 19.01 -7.09 -13.94
N ARG A 198 20.16 -6.91 -14.61
CA ARG A 198 21.47 -7.26 -14.03
C ARG A 198 21.76 -6.50 -12.74
N GLU A 199 21.50 -5.19 -12.73
CA GLU A 199 21.70 -4.35 -11.53
C GLU A 199 20.77 -4.75 -10.38
N GLN A 200 19.61 -5.33 -10.71
CA GLN A 200 18.55 -5.64 -9.75
C GLN A 200 18.44 -7.12 -9.39
N VAL A 201 19.33 -8.00 -9.88
CA VAL A 201 19.18 -9.47 -9.75
C VAL A 201 19.07 -9.98 -8.29
N THR A 202 19.56 -9.20 -7.32
CA THR A 202 19.49 -9.51 -5.89
C THR A 202 18.27 -8.92 -5.18
N THR A 203 17.43 -8.19 -5.92
CA THR A 203 16.22 -7.51 -5.42
C THR A 203 14.97 -8.31 -5.81
N PRO A 204 13.89 -8.32 -5.02
CA PRO A 204 12.69 -9.12 -5.33
C PRO A 204 12.00 -8.75 -6.65
N ALA A 205 12.31 -7.60 -7.26
CA ALA A 205 11.72 -7.15 -8.52
C ALA A 205 12.31 -7.83 -9.77
N TRP A 206 13.48 -8.48 -9.67
CA TRP A 206 14.24 -8.96 -10.83
C TRP A 206 13.48 -10.00 -11.67
N LEU A 207 12.81 -10.95 -11.01
CA LEU A 207 12.08 -12.03 -11.68
C LEU A 207 10.91 -11.47 -12.49
N ARG A 208 10.19 -10.47 -11.96
CA ARG A 208 9.12 -9.79 -12.69
C ARG A 208 9.66 -9.11 -13.95
N LEU A 209 10.75 -8.37 -13.82
CA LEU A 209 11.37 -7.67 -14.95
C LEU A 209 11.91 -8.66 -16.00
N LEU A 210 12.45 -9.81 -15.58
CA LEU A 210 12.87 -10.88 -16.46
C LEU A 210 11.70 -11.47 -17.25
N LEU A 211 10.54 -11.67 -16.61
CA LEU A 211 9.33 -12.17 -17.28
C LEU A 211 8.76 -11.15 -18.28
N GLU A 212 8.78 -9.85 -17.94
CA GLU A 212 8.38 -8.79 -18.87
C GLU A 212 9.31 -8.74 -20.10
N LEU A 213 10.63 -8.88 -19.90
CA LEU A 213 11.60 -8.99 -20.98
C LEU A 213 11.41 -10.26 -21.81
N HIS A 214 11.12 -11.39 -21.16
CA HIS A 214 10.87 -12.65 -21.87
C HIS A 214 9.65 -12.55 -22.78
N GLY A 215 8.54 -12.00 -22.29
CA GLY A 215 7.35 -11.73 -23.12
C GLY A 215 7.64 -10.79 -24.30
N PHE A 216 8.53 -9.81 -24.13
CA PHE A 216 8.97 -8.93 -25.21
C PHE A 216 9.75 -9.71 -26.27
N CYS A 217 10.75 -10.49 -25.86
CA CYS A 217 11.56 -11.32 -26.74
C CYS A 217 10.73 -12.35 -27.52
N THR A 218 9.77 -13.01 -26.87
CA THR A 218 8.85 -13.96 -27.53
C THR A 218 8.01 -13.25 -28.60
N ALA A 219 7.46 -12.07 -28.29
CA ALA A 219 6.70 -11.28 -29.26
C ALA A 219 7.55 -10.83 -30.46
N VAL A 220 8.79 -10.38 -30.20
CA VAL A 220 9.73 -9.99 -31.26
C VAL A 220 10.08 -11.18 -32.14
N LYS A 221 10.42 -12.34 -31.56
CA LYS A 221 10.75 -13.58 -32.29
C LYS A 221 9.60 -14.10 -33.15
N ALA A 222 8.36 -13.90 -32.70
CA ALA A 222 7.17 -14.32 -33.43
C ALA A 222 6.81 -13.40 -34.62
N SER A 223 7.36 -12.19 -34.69
CA SER A 223 7.06 -11.25 -35.77
C SER A 223 7.69 -11.66 -37.10
N THR A 224 6.88 -11.77 -38.15
CA THR A 224 7.36 -12.12 -39.49
C THR A 224 7.97 -10.92 -40.22
N HIS A 225 7.62 -9.70 -39.81
CA HIS A 225 8.07 -8.47 -40.46
C HIS A 225 9.25 -7.80 -39.75
N VAL A 226 9.27 -7.76 -38.42
CA VAL A 226 10.33 -7.07 -37.65
C VAL A 226 11.53 -7.96 -37.44
N PHE A 227 11.33 -9.21 -36.98
CA PHE A 227 12.44 -10.10 -36.62
C PHE A 227 13.49 -10.32 -37.71
N PRO A 228 13.12 -10.54 -39.00
CA PRO A 228 14.10 -10.78 -40.06
C PRO A 228 14.97 -9.56 -40.40
N GLN A 229 14.53 -8.36 -40.02
CA GLN A 229 15.20 -7.09 -40.33
C GLN A 229 16.12 -6.60 -39.20
N LEU A 230 16.05 -7.21 -38.01
CA LEU A 230 16.95 -6.91 -36.89
C LEU A 230 18.37 -7.40 -37.19
N ARG A 231 19.39 -6.88 -36.50
CA ARG A 231 20.79 -7.31 -36.72
C ARG A 231 20.96 -8.80 -36.43
N LEU A 232 21.84 -9.44 -37.19
CA LEU A 232 22.08 -10.90 -37.11
C LEU A 232 22.50 -11.36 -35.70
N GLU A 233 23.30 -10.54 -35.00
CA GLU A 233 23.70 -10.80 -33.61
C GLU A 233 22.49 -10.89 -32.67
N PHE A 234 21.52 -9.97 -32.83
CA PHE A 234 20.28 -9.96 -32.06
C PHE A 234 19.39 -11.15 -32.40
N GLN A 235 19.26 -11.47 -33.70
CA GLN A 235 18.47 -12.63 -34.14
C GLN A 235 18.99 -13.95 -33.57
N THR A 236 20.31 -14.16 -33.54
CA THR A 236 20.92 -15.37 -32.98
C THR A 236 20.60 -15.51 -31.50
N LYS A 237 20.73 -14.44 -30.72
CA LYS A 237 20.39 -14.44 -29.28
C LYS A 237 18.91 -14.71 -29.02
N MET A 238 18.02 -14.15 -29.83
CA MET A 238 16.58 -14.40 -29.72
C MET A 238 16.19 -15.84 -30.12
N ARG A 239 16.95 -16.47 -31.04
CA ARG A 239 16.75 -17.89 -31.37
C ARG A 239 17.07 -18.79 -30.17
N ASP A 240 18.13 -18.46 -29.43
CA ASP A 240 18.58 -19.19 -28.23
C ASP A 240 17.79 -18.84 -26.96
N TRP A 241 16.85 -17.87 -27.04
CA TRP A 241 16.02 -17.45 -25.91
C TRP A 241 15.07 -18.58 -25.43
N PRO A 242 14.87 -18.74 -24.10
CA PRO A 242 14.04 -19.82 -23.54
C PRO A 242 12.60 -19.84 -24.05
N SER A 243 12.03 -21.04 -24.18
CA SER A 243 10.61 -21.22 -24.47
C SER A 243 9.73 -20.79 -23.29
N ASP A 244 8.46 -20.46 -23.57
CA ASP A 244 7.47 -20.11 -22.53
C ASP A 244 7.34 -21.21 -21.47
N LYS A 245 7.34 -22.49 -21.88
CA LYS A 245 7.29 -23.64 -20.97
C LYS A 245 8.49 -23.66 -20.01
N ARG A 246 9.69 -23.40 -20.53
CA ARG A 246 10.93 -23.41 -19.74
C ARG A 246 11.00 -22.21 -18.80
N MET A 247 10.61 -21.03 -19.25
CA MET A 247 10.60 -19.82 -18.40
C MET A 247 9.58 -19.93 -17.26
N THR A 248 8.40 -20.49 -17.54
CA THR A 248 7.39 -20.78 -16.51
C THR A 248 7.93 -21.77 -15.48
N SER A 249 8.63 -22.82 -15.90
CA SER A 249 9.26 -23.77 -15.00
C SER A 249 10.31 -23.11 -14.09
N ILE A 250 11.17 -22.24 -14.65
CA ILE A 250 12.16 -21.46 -13.87
C ILE A 250 11.47 -20.59 -12.81
N LYS A 251 10.40 -19.88 -13.20
CA LYS A 251 9.61 -19.04 -12.29
C LYS A 251 9.00 -19.86 -11.15
N GLU A 252 8.36 -20.98 -11.48
CA GLU A 252 7.70 -21.84 -10.50
C GLU A 252 8.69 -22.44 -9.50
N ILE A 253 9.85 -22.92 -9.96
CA ILE A 253 10.90 -23.46 -9.10
C ILE A 253 11.44 -22.36 -8.16
N TYR A 254 11.71 -21.17 -8.69
CA TYR A 254 12.25 -20.05 -7.91
C TYR A 254 11.26 -19.60 -6.81
N ILE A 255 9.98 -19.46 -7.13
CA ILE A 255 8.94 -19.10 -6.14
C ILE A 255 8.75 -20.21 -5.10
N ALA A 256 8.72 -21.48 -5.53
CA ALA A 256 8.55 -22.60 -4.62
C ALA A 256 9.70 -22.70 -3.60
N ALA A 257 10.94 -22.41 -4.03
CA ALA A 257 12.10 -22.36 -3.15
C ALA A 257 12.05 -21.22 -2.13
N GLN A 258 11.58 -20.03 -2.53
CA GLN A 258 11.43 -18.88 -1.64
C GLN A 258 10.37 -19.11 -0.56
N ASN A 259 9.24 -19.70 -0.93
CA ASN A 259 8.15 -19.99 0.00
C ASN A 259 8.60 -20.98 1.09
N LEU A 260 9.40 -21.99 0.73
CA LEU A 260 9.96 -22.95 1.69
C LEU A 260 10.86 -22.30 2.74
N CYS A 261 11.78 -21.41 2.34
CA CYS A 261 12.62 -20.71 3.31
C CYS A 261 11.84 -19.73 4.22
N LEU A 262 10.71 -19.18 3.75
CA LEU A 262 9.87 -18.30 4.55
C LEU A 262 9.10 -19.08 5.63
N ASP A 263 8.54 -20.23 5.28
CA ASP A 263 7.83 -21.11 6.22
C ASP A 263 8.75 -21.60 7.35
N GLU A 264 10.03 -21.86 7.05
CA GLU A 264 11.04 -22.32 8.01
C GLU A 264 11.53 -21.24 8.98
N VAL A 265 11.67 -20.00 8.51
CA VAL A 265 12.06 -18.86 9.36
C VAL A 265 10.92 -18.50 10.33
N GLN A 266 9.67 -18.61 9.87
CA GLN A 266 8.50 -18.39 10.73
C GLN A 266 8.36 -19.49 11.81
N THR A 267 8.59 -20.75 11.45
CA THR A 267 8.54 -21.87 12.43
C THR A 267 9.70 -21.84 13.43
N ARG A 268 10.93 -21.44 13.04
CA ARG A 268 12.05 -21.27 13.99
C ARG A 268 11.88 -20.10 14.95
N ASN A 269 11.28 -18.99 14.50
CA ASN A 269 11.08 -17.80 15.34
C ASN A 269 9.89 -17.95 16.32
N ALA A 270 8.98 -18.89 16.07
CA ALA A 270 7.87 -19.19 16.98
C ALA A 270 8.31 -19.94 18.27
N PHE A 271 9.54 -20.45 18.35
CA PHE A 271 10.03 -21.27 19.46
C PHE A 271 10.91 -20.54 20.50
N VAL A 272 10.99 -19.21 20.47
CA VAL A 272 11.67 -18.43 21.54
C VAL A 272 10.67 -18.11 22.66
N TRP A 273 10.54 -19.04 23.60
CA TRP A 273 9.89 -18.77 24.89
C TRP A 273 10.79 -17.89 25.77
N ILE A 274 10.24 -16.79 26.27
CA ILE A 274 10.82 -15.98 27.35
C ILE A 274 10.57 -16.74 28.65
N ASP A 275 11.65 -17.15 29.32
CA ASP A 275 11.63 -17.72 30.65
C ASP A 275 11.39 -16.61 31.70
N PRO A 276 10.36 -16.69 32.58
CA PRO A 276 10.10 -15.67 33.59
C PRO A 276 11.10 -15.62 34.75
N ASP A 277 12.03 -16.59 34.88
CA ASP A 277 12.85 -16.73 36.11
C ASP A 277 14.37 -16.78 35.86
N ILE A 278 14.97 -15.67 35.40
CA ILE A 278 16.42 -15.48 35.54
C ILE A 278 16.73 -14.09 36.10
N THR A 279 16.92 -14.06 37.42
CA THR A 279 17.62 -12.96 38.10
C THR A 279 19.13 -13.12 37.93
N THR A 280 19.76 -12.02 37.51
CA THR A 280 21.21 -11.72 37.55
C THR A 280 22.15 -12.50 36.61
N GLY A 281 22.68 -11.77 35.63
CA GLY A 281 24.13 -11.75 35.34
C GLY A 281 24.60 -12.46 34.07
N SER A 282 24.83 -11.64 33.03
CA SER A 282 25.69 -11.87 31.84
C SER A 282 24.97 -12.00 30.51
N ILE A 283 24.37 -10.89 30.05
CA ILE A 283 24.10 -10.69 28.62
C ILE A 283 25.43 -10.28 27.98
N LEU A 284 26.18 -11.26 27.48
CA LEU A 284 27.17 -10.99 26.44
C LEU A 284 26.39 -10.71 25.16
N SER A 285 26.49 -9.48 24.69
CA SER A 285 26.04 -9.02 23.39
C SER A 285 26.56 -9.95 22.30
N ARG A 286 25.71 -10.83 21.77
CA ARG A 286 25.87 -11.28 20.38
C ARG A 286 25.33 -10.16 19.51
N SER A 287 26.22 -9.58 18.73
CA SER A 287 25.96 -8.52 17.76
C SER A 287 24.78 -8.88 16.88
N TYR A 288 23.73 -8.05 16.94
CA TYR A 288 22.67 -7.94 15.93
C TYR A 288 23.27 -7.39 14.62
N SER A 289 24.05 -8.23 13.96
CA SER A 289 24.48 -8.03 12.58
C SER A 289 25.06 -9.37 12.12
N GLU A 290 24.50 -9.94 11.05
CA GLU A 290 24.94 -11.15 10.34
C GLU A 290 24.19 -12.48 10.59
N ASP A 291 22.89 -12.49 10.87
CA ASP A 291 22.05 -13.64 10.45
C ASP A 291 21.38 -13.31 9.12
N ILE A 292 22.17 -13.60 8.08
CA ILE A 292 21.84 -13.60 6.67
C ILE A 292 20.54 -14.40 6.45
N LYS A 293 19.59 -13.81 5.71
CA LYS A 293 18.46 -14.52 5.06
C LYS A 293 18.94 -15.91 4.62
N ALA A 294 18.48 -16.97 5.27
CA ALA A 294 18.76 -18.32 4.81
C ALA A 294 18.06 -18.48 3.44
N ARG A 295 18.80 -18.25 2.35
CA ARG A 295 18.30 -18.39 0.98
C ARG A 295 18.45 -19.84 0.56
N HIS A 296 17.50 -20.36 -0.21
CA HIS A 296 17.61 -21.71 -0.73
C HIS A 296 18.79 -21.78 -1.72
N SER A 297 19.57 -22.86 -1.70
CA SER A 297 20.71 -23.04 -2.60
C SER A 297 20.32 -22.96 -4.08
N ILE A 298 19.11 -23.41 -4.42
CA ILE A 298 18.55 -23.34 -5.77
C ILE A 298 18.28 -21.91 -6.27
N GLU A 299 17.98 -20.95 -5.39
CA GLU A 299 17.76 -19.54 -5.80
C GLU A 299 19.04 -18.95 -6.40
N VAL A 300 20.18 -19.20 -5.76
CA VAL A 300 21.49 -18.72 -6.19
C VAL A 300 21.90 -19.37 -7.52
N ILE A 301 21.54 -20.64 -7.72
CA ILE A 301 21.79 -21.37 -8.97
C ILE A 301 20.95 -20.78 -10.12
N ILE A 302 19.68 -20.45 -9.88
CA ILE A 302 18.79 -19.85 -10.88
C ILE A 302 19.23 -18.43 -11.24
N GLU A 303 19.55 -17.58 -10.26
CA GLU A 303 20.05 -16.22 -10.48
C GLU A 303 21.31 -16.23 -11.35
N LYS A 304 22.28 -17.09 -11.00
CA LYS A 304 23.52 -17.26 -11.76
C LYS A 304 23.24 -17.75 -13.18
N HIS A 305 22.36 -18.72 -13.36
CA HIS A 305 21.97 -19.21 -14.68
C HIS A 305 21.36 -18.09 -15.56
N CYS A 306 20.44 -17.28 -15.01
CA CYS A 306 19.85 -16.17 -15.75
C CYS A 306 20.86 -15.07 -16.08
N LEU A 307 21.78 -14.75 -15.16
CA LEU A 307 22.86 -13.78 -15.41
C LEU A 307 23.77 -14.22 -16.55
N ASP A 308 24.24 -15.47 -16.49
CA ASP A 308 25.26 -15.98 -17.42
C ASP A 308 24.69 -16.24 -18.81
N HIS A 309 23.44 -16.71 -18.92
CA HIS A 309 22.87 -17.17 -20.19
C HIS A 309 21.80 -16.25 -20.81
N LEU A 310 21.08 -15.46 -20.02
CA LEU A 310 19.99 -14.61 -20.53
C LEU A 310 20.37 -13.13 -20.53
N LEU A 311 21.11 -12.72 -19.50
CA LEU A 311 21.39 -11.32 -19.29
C LEU A 311 22.74 -10.90 -19.85
N ASN A 312 23.78 -11.74 -19.91
CA ASN A 312 25.13 -11.38 -20.38
C ASN A 312 25.29 -11.30 -21.91
N MET A 313 26.17 -10.40 -22.37
CA MET A 313 26.46 -10.22 -23.80
C MET A 313 27.60 -11.11 -24.32
N ASP A 314 28.46 -11.61 -23.43
CA ASP A 314 29.67 -12.38 -23.74
C ASP A 314 29.39 -13.89 -23.69
N ALA A 315 29.60 -14.54 -24.83
CA ALA A 315 29.36 -15.96 -25.03
C ALA A 315 30.47 -16.82 -24.40
N THR A 316 30.55 -16.89 -23.06
CA THR A 316 31.49 -17.80 -22.39
C THR A 316 30.97 -18.33 -21.05
N CYS A 317 29.97 -19.21 -21.07
CA CYS A 317 29.90 -20.31 -20.08
C CYS A 317 28.88 -21.36 -20.54
N ASN A 318 29.32 -22.59 -20.83
CA ASN A 318 28.46 -23.73 -21.16
C ASN A 318 28.53 -24.77 -20.04
N ILE A 319 28.11 -24.42 -18.82
CA ILE A 319 27.94 -25.40 -17.75
C ILE A 319 26.57 -25.18 -17.13
N VAL A 320 25.57 -25.90 -17.64
CA VAL A 320 24.32 -26.09 -16.92
C VAL A 320 24.64 -26.91 -15.66
N ASP A 321 24.36 -26.35 -14.49
CA ASP A 321 24.49 -27.07 -13.22
C ASP A 321 23.56 -28.29 -13.27
N GLY A 322 24.10 -29.51 -13.07
CA GLY A 322 23.34 -30.75 -13.26
C GLY A 322 22.07 -30.80 -12.42
N ALA A 323 22.09 -30.19 -11.23
CA ALA A 323 20.95 -30.09 -10.33
C ALA A 323 19.77 -29.29 -10.90
N LEU A 324 20.01 -28.15 -11.58
CA LEU A 324 18.93 -27.35 -12.16
C LEU A 324 18.30 -28.06 -13.36
N ARG A 325 19.09 -28.80 -14.16
CA ARG A 325 18.58 -29.57 -15.29
C ARG A 325 17.61 -30.66 -14.84
N ASP A 326 17.98 -31.43 -13.82
CA ASP A 326 17.19 -32.57 -13.36
C ASP A 326 15.88 -32.09 -12.68
N ILE A 327 15.91 -30.96 -11.95
CA ILE A 327 14.69 -30.32 -11.39
C ILE A 327 13.80 -29.73 -12.50
N LEU A 328 14.39 -29.09 -13.52
CA LEU A 328 13.64 -28.60 -14.68
C LEU A 328 12.97 -29.75 -15.43
N GLU A 329 13.60 -30.92 -15.53
CA GLU A 329 13.01 -32.11 -16.16
C GLU A 329 11.80 -32.64 -15.37
N VAL A 330 11.84 -32.61 -14.04
CA VAL A 330 10.66 -32.92 -13.20
C VAL A 330 9.53 -31.92 -13.46
N TRP A 331 9.82 -30.62 -13.51
CA TRP A 331 8.81 -29.58 -13.76
C TRP A 331 8.24 -29.62 -15.18
N GLU A 332 9.08 -29.86 -16.19
CA GLU A 332 8.66 -29.89 -17.59
C GLU A 332 7.85 -31.16 -17.93
N ASN A 333 8.01 -32.25 -17.17
CA ASN A 333 7.29 -33.52 -17.38
C ASN A 333 6.10 -33.76 -16.44
N THR A 334 5.81 -32.83 -15.52
CA THR A 334 4.65 -32.88 -14.61
C THR A 334 3.62 -31.83 -15.00
N VAL A 335 2.32 -32.09 -14.76
CA VAL A 335 1.20 -31.17 -15.06
C VAL A 335 0.44 -30.88 -13.77
N GLU A 336 -0.04 -29.66 -13.54
CA GLU A 336 -0.77 -29.34 -12.29
C GLU A 336 -1.95 -30.29 -12.04
N GLY A 337 -1.80 -31.09 -10.98
CA GLY A 337 -2.73 -32.10 -10.49
C GLY A 337 -2.20 -32.66 -9.17
N VAL A 338 -3.11 -33.09 -8.28
CA VAL A 338 -2.84 -33.38 -6.85
C VAL A 338 -1.56 -34.21 -6.60
N ASN A 339 -1.24 -35.20 -7.44
CA ASN A 339 -0.04 -36.04 -7.29
C ASN A 339 1.27 -35.41 -7.81
N ASP A 340 1.20 -34.48 -8.76
CA ASP A 340 2.36 -33.86 -9.40
C ASP A 340 2.86 -32.64 -8.60
N SER A 341 1.98 -31.98 -7.84
CA SER A 341 2.35 -30.92 -6.90
C SER A 341 3.21 -31.45 -5.74
N ASP A 342 2.85 -32.63 -5.22
CA ASP A 342 3.59 -33.28 -4.14
C ASP A 342 4.97 -33.76 -4.63
N ARG A 343 5.06 -34.21 -5.89
CA ARG A 343 6.33 -34.60 -6.53
C ARG A 343 7.29 -33.42 -6.64
N ARG A 344 6.78 -32.28 -7.12
CA ARG A 344 7.53 -31.03 -7.24
C ARG A 344 8.04 -30.54 -5.87
N MET A 345 7.20 -30.59 -4.84
CA MET A 345 7.59 -30.20 -3.48
C MET A 345 8.63 -31.16 -2.88
N LEU A 346 8.44 -32.47 -3.06
CA LEU A 346 9.37 -33.49 -2.59
C LEU A 346 10.74 -33.36 -3.28
N ALA A 347 10.78 -32.99 -4.57
CA ALA A 347 12.02 -32.75 -5.30
C ALA A 347 12.82 -31.56 -4.72
N ILE A 348 12.15 -30.48 -4.27
CA ILE A 348 12.83 -29.37 -3.61
C ILE A 348 13.32 -29.76 -2.20
N LEU A 349 12.50 -30.45 -1.40
CA LEU A 349 12.89 -30.87 -0.04
C LEU A 349 14.04 -31.90 -0.03
N VAL A 350 14.01 -32.89 -0.93
CA VAL A 350 15.09 -33.88 -1.08
C VAL A 350 16.40 -33.22 -1.56
N SER A 351 16.33 -32.08 -2.25
CA SER A 351 17.52 -31.32 -2.66
C SER A 351 18.30 -30.72 -1.48
N ARG A 352 17.67 -30.62 -0.30
CA ARG A 352 18.20 -30.03 0.93
C ARG A 352 18.99 -31.00 1.84
N ASP A 353 18.47 -32.21 2.07
CA ASP A 353 18.87 -33.05 3.22
C ASP A 353 20.03 -34.02 3.01
N ILE A 354 20.45 -34.28 1.77
CA ILE A 354 21.51 -35.26 1.51
C ILE A 354 22.86 -34.53 1.49
N SER A 355 23.34 -34.20 2.68
CA SER A 355 24.46 -33.27 2.87
C SER A 355 25.81 -33.73 2.30
N HIS A 356 26.04 -34.99 1.89
CA HIS A 356 27.39 -35.40 1.45
C HIS A 356 27.50 -36.39 0.27
N SER A 357 26.42 -36.68 -0.48
CA SER A 357 26.53 -37.46 -1.72
C SER A 357 25.65 -36.92 -2.83
N VAL A 358 26.26 -36.40 -3.90
CA VAL A 358 25.55 -35.93 -5.12
C VAL A 358 24.88 -37.11 -5.85
N VAL A 359 25.42 -38.32 -5.72
CA VAL A 359 24.96 -39.54 -6.41
C VAL A 359 23.60 -40.00 -5.89
N HIS A 360 23.44 -40.12 -4.57
CA HIS A 360 22.16 -40.56 -3.96
C HIS A 360 21.06 -39.48 -4.09
N ARG A 361 21.43 -38.19 -4.22
CA ARG A 361 20.50 -37.08 -4.54
C ARG A 361 19.89 -37.24 -5.91
N CYS A 362 20.75 -37.47 -6.91
CA CYS A 362 20.33 -37.67 -8.28
C CYS A 362 19.50 -38.95 -8.42
N GLU A 363 19.78 -40.03 -7.67
CA GLU A 363 19.00 -41.27 -7.72
C GLU A 363 17.58 -41.13 -7.16
N CYS A 364 17.37 -40.44 -6.04
CA CYS A 364 16.02 -40.17 -5.51
C CYS A 364 15.22 -39.22 -6.42
N ILE A 365 15.85 -38.17 -6.96
CA ILE A 365 15.20 -37.22 -7.88
C ILE A 365 14.93 -37.88 -9.25
N PHE A 366 15.82 -38.76 -9.72
CA PHE A 366 15.65 -39.53 -10.94
C PHE A 366 14.55 -40.58 -10.81
N GLU A 367 14.43 -41.30 -9.69
CA GLU A 367 13.27 -42.19 -9.46
C GLU A 367 11.94 -41.42 -9.49
N LEU A 368 11.89 -40.20 -8.93
CA LEU A 368 10.70 -39.33 -9.03
C LEU A 368 10.38 -38.91 -10.48
N ALA A 369 11.39 -38.76 -11.34
CA ALA A 369 11.23 -38.48 -12.76
C ALA A 369 10.88 -39.73 -13.60
N VAL A 370 11.38 -40.91 -13.24
CA VAL A 370 11.15 -42.17 -13.98
C VAL A 370 9.80 -42.81 -13.66
N ASP A 371 9.26 -42.65 -12.45
CA ASP A 371 7.94 -43.17 -12.04
C ASP A 371 6.76 -42.54 -12.82
N LEU A 372 7.03 -41.59 -13.73
CA LEU A 372 6.10 -41.07 -14.74
C LEU A 372 5.73 -42.11 -15.82
N GLY A 373 6.57 -43.11 -16.07
CA GLY A 373 6.40 -44.06 -17.19
C GLY A 373 5.50 -45.28 -16.93
N LEU A 374 5.11 -45.56 -15.67
CA LEU A 374 4.47 -46.83 -15.29
C LEU A 374 2.95 -46.76 -15.05
N GLY A 375 2.32 -45.60 -15.22
CA GLY A 375 0.84 -45.49 -15.30
C GLY A 375 0.05 -46.02 -14.10
N GLN A 376 0.66 -46.15 -12.92
CA GLN A 376 -0.02 -46.54 -11.68
C GLN A 376 -0.11 -45.33 -10.74
N GLN A 377 -1.33 -45.01 -10.31
CA GLN A 377 -1.60 -44.04 -9.24
C GLN A 377 -0.90 -44.48 -7.95
N SER A 378 0.31 -43.98 -7.68
CA SER A 378 1.00 -44.24 -6.41
C SER A 378 0.70 -43.10 -5.44
N THR A 379 -0.08 -43.38 -4.38
CA THR A 379 -0.21 -42.48 -3.21
C THR A 379 1.14 -42.22 -2.53
N PHE A 380 2.13 -43.03 -2.88
CA PHE A 380 3.51 -43.01 -2.39
C PHE A 380 4.13 -41.61 -2.37
N VAL A 381 3.97 -40.79 -3.40
CA VAL A 381 4.63 -39.47 -3.40
C VAL A 381 4.02 -38.54 -2.36
N GLY A 382 2.69 -38.47 -2.26
CA GLY A 382 2.02 -37.67 -1.23
C GLY A 382 2.24 -38.23 0.18
N ASP A 383 2.36 -39.55 0.31
CA ASP A 383 2.70 -40.24 1.55
C ASP A 383 4.13 -39.90 2.00
N MET A 384 5.10 -39.96 1.09
CA MET A 384 6.51 -39.65 1.36
C MET A 384 6.73 -38.17 1.63
N LEU A 385 6.04 -37.28 0.92
CA LEU A 385 6.10 -35.85 1.19
C LEU A 385 5.63 -35.51 2.62
N ARG A 386 4.52 -36.11 3.05
CA ARG A 386 4.02 -35.94 4.43
C ARG A 386 5.05 -36.43 5.45
N ILE A 387 5.64 -37.59 5.22
CA ILE A 387 6.67 -38.15 6.12
C ILE A 387 7.87 -37.21 6.25
N VAL A 388 8.42 -36.73 5.12
CA VAL A 388 9.63 -35.88 5.13
C VAL A 388 9.35 -34.55 5.83
N LYS A 389 8.18 -33.94 5.62
CA LYS A 389 7.76 -32.73 6.35
C LYS A 389 7.59 -32.96 7.86
N VAL A 390 7.06 -34.12 8.26
CA VAL A 390 6.93 -34.47 9.68
C VAL A 390 8.31 -34.67 10.32
N ALA A 391 9.29 -35.20 9.58
CA ALA A 391 10.63 -35.47 10.10
C ALA A 391 11.38 -34.21 10.56
N GLU A 392 11.07 -33.03 10.02
CA GLU A 392 11.67 -31.75 10.44
C GLU A 392 11.20 -31.31 11.84
N ASN A 393 10.02 -31.76 12.29
CA ASN A 393 9.39 -31.33 13.54
C ASN A 393 9.25 -32.45 14.59
N ASP A 394 8.96 -33.68 14.15
CA ASP A 394 8.76 -34.87 14.99
C ASP A 394 9.36 -36.10 14.29
N SER A 395 10.64 -36.33 14.55
CA SER A 395 11.39 -37.46 14.02
C SER A 395 10.73 -38.81 14.35
N ARG A 396 10.11 -38.93 15.53
CA ARG A 396 9.51 -40.19 16.03
C ARG A 396 8.24 -40.53 15.28
N GLN A 397 7.38 -39.56 15.01
CA GLN A 397 6.21 -39.78 14.14
C GLN A 397 6.60 -40.09 12.69
N ALA A 398 7.63 -39.43 12.15
CA ALA A 398 8.11 -39.69 10.79
C ALA A 398 8.65 -41.13 10.65
N ILE A 399 9.34 -41.64 11.67
CA ILE A 399 9.80 -43.04 11.74
C ILE A 399 8.61 -44.01 11.68
N ILE A 400 7.55 -43.78 12.46
CA ILE A 400 6.35 -44.63 12.48
C ILE A 400 5.67 -44.64 11.11
N ALA A 401 5.47 -43.47 10.51
CA ALA A 401 4.80 -43.32 9.23
C ALA A 401 5.59 -43.97 8.08
N LEU A 402 6.91 -43.75 8.04
CA LEU A 402 7.79 -44.37 7.04
C LEU A 402 7.80 -45.90 7.16
N THR A 403 7.83 -46.42 8.38
CA THR A 403 7.77 -47.87 8.65
C THR A 403 6.48 -48.49 8.10
N ASN A 404 5.33 -47.90 8.38
CA ASN A 404 4.05 -48.42 7.92
C ASN A 404 3.95 -48.44 6.37
N ILE A 405 4.41 -47.39 5.70
CA ILE A 405 4.37 -47.28 4.24
C ILE A 405 5.33 -48.28 3.57
N LEU A 406 6.52 -48.46 4.13
CA LEU A 406 7.48 -49.44 3.62
C LEU A 406 7.00 -50.88 3.85
N ALA A 407 6.29 -51.16 4.95
CA ALA A 407 5.77 -52.50 5.26
C ALA A 407 4.66 -52.95 4.29
N ILE A 408 3.85 -52.00 3.80
CA ILE A 408 2.76 -52.27 2.85
C ILE A 408 3.30 -52.58 1.44
N ARG A 409 4.40 -51.93 1.02
CA ARG A 409 4.94 -52.04 -0.34
C ARG A 409 6.00 -53.16 -0.42
N LYS A 410 5.57 -54.35 -0.86
CA LYS A 410 6.46 -55.50 -1.13
C LYS A 410 7.41 -55.23 -2.30
N GLY A 411 8.53 -54.53 -2.04
CA GLY A 411 9.58 -54.25 -3.05
C GLY A 411 10.24 -52.87 -2.95
N CYS A 412 10.45 -52.33 -1.75
CA CYS A 412 11.03 -50.99 -1.59
C CYS A 412 12.50 -50.92 -2.04
N THR A 413 12.86 -49.84 -2.75
CA THR A 413 14.22 -49.56 -3.21
C THR A 413 15.16 -49.28 -2.03
N GLN A 414 16.43 -49.63 -2.19
CA GLN A 414 17.42 -49.63 -1.11
C GLN A 414 17.68 -48.23 -0.53
N CYS A 415 17.37 -47.17 -1.30
CA CYS A 415 17.51 -45.76 -0.90
C CYS A 415 16.58 -45.37 0.28
N TRP A 416 15.30 -45.77 0.27
CA TRP A 416 14.33 -45.40 1.33
C TRP A 416 14.51 -46.22 2.63
N ARG A 417 14.89 -47.50 2.53
CA ARG A 417 15.24 -48.33 3.70
C ARG A 417 16.47 -47.78 4.44
N SER A 418 17.42 -47.25 3.68
CA SER A 418 18.63 -46.60 4.22
C SER A 418 18.35 -45.25 4.88
N LEU A 419 17.24 -44.58 4.53
CA LEU A 419 16.75 -43.39 5.22
C LEU A 419 16.11 -43.78 6.57
N LEU A 420 15.22 -44.79 6.60
CA LEU A 420 14.54 -45.25 7.83
C LEU A 420 15.52 -45.78 8.89
N TYR A 421 16.51 -46.59 8.48
CA TYR A 421 17.52 -47.11 9.41
C TYR A 421 18.33 -45.99 10.08
N ARG A 422 18.70 -44.94 9.34
CA ARG A 422 19.42 -43.79 9.89
C ARG A 422 18.58 -42.99 10.88
N TRP A 423 17.27 -42.86 10.65
CA TRP A 423 16.38 -42.18 11.59
C TRP A 423 16.23 -42.96 12.91
N LEU A 424 16.13 -44.30 12.86
CA LEU A 424 16.09 -45.16 14.06
C LEU A 424 17.40 -45.10 14.88
N ASP A 425 18.55 -45.13 14.22
CA ASP A 425 19.88 -45.00 14.87
C ASP A 425 20.11 -43.60 15.47
N GLN A 426 19.59 -42.55 14.83
CA GLN A 426 19.66 -41.19 15.36
C GLN A 426 18.77 -41.00 16.62
N ASP A 427 17.58 -41.60 16.69
CA ASP A 427 16.69 -41.50 17.86
C ASP A 427 17.26 -42.23 19.08
N ASP A 428 17.79 -43.45 18.91
CA ASP A 428 18.43 -44.20 20.00
C ASP A 428 19.70 -43.48 20.54
N LYS A 429 20.44 -42.76 19.68
CA LYS A 429 21.56 -41.89 20.11
C LYS A 429 21.09 -40.62 20.84
N LEU A 430 19.90 -40.11 20.53
CA LEU A 430 19.27 -38.99 21.22
C LEU A 430 18.68 -39.42 22.58
N GLU A 431 18.23 -40.67 22.70
CA GLU A 431 17.71 -41.27 23.94
C GLU A 431 18.74 -41.24 25.08
N ALA A 432 20.01 -41.53 24.77
CA ALA A 432 21.12 -41.45 25.73
C ALA A 432 21.31 -40.07 26.38
N ARG A 433 20.66 -39.02 25.86
CA ARG A 433 20.69 -37.66 26.41
C ARG A 433 19.41 -37.22 27.12
N ASN A 434 18.23 -37.74 26.75
CA ASN A 434 16.92 -37.19 27.16
C ASN A 434 15.95 -38.18 27.87
N GLY A 435 16.28 -39.46 28.03
CA GLY A 435 15.70 -40.31 29.09
C GLY A 435 14.34 -40.99 28.85
N THR A 436 13.76 -40.95 27.65
CA THR A 436 12.59 -41.79 27.31
C THR A 436 12.82 -42.56 26.02
N ALA A 437 12.79 -43.89 26.11
CA ALA A 437 12.90 -44.81 24.99
C ALA A 437 11.72 -44.68 24.02
N LEU A 438 11.97 -44.86 22.73
CA LEU A 438 10.91 -44.86 21.71
C LEU A 438 9.82 -45.91 22.00
N VAL A 439 10.16 -47.02 22.66
CA VAL A 439 9.23 -48.06 23.14
C VAL A 439 8.20 -47.51 24.13
N ASP A 440 8.63 -46.71 25.10
CA ASP A 440 7.75 -46.12 26.12
C ASP A 440 6.89 -45.00 25.54
N TYR A 441 7.46 -44.22 24.60
CA TYR A 441 6.71 -43.25 23.83
C TYR A 441 5.58 -43.91 23.03
N LEU A 442 5.87 -45.02 22.34
CA LEU A 442 4.86 -45.77 21.57
C LEU A 442 3.76 -46.35 22.49
N ALA A 443 4.13 -46.90 23.64
CA ALA A 443 3.16 -47.45 24.61
C ALA A 443 2.27 -46.37 25.26
N GLN A 444 2.74 -45.12 25.32
CA GLN A 444 1.96 -43.97 25.81
C GLN A 444 1.04 -43.38 24.75
N THR A 445 1.42 -43.49 23.47
CA THR A 445 0.79 -42.76 22.36
C THR A 445 -0.10 -43.61 21.46
N MET A 446 0.05 -44.94 21.46
CA MET A 446 -0.78 -45.84 20.66
C MET A 446 -1.82 -46.57 21.50
N ASP A 447 -3.02 -46.77 20.94
CA ASP A 447 -4.00 -47.69 21.52
C ASP A 447 -3.50 -49.14 21.47
N THR A 448 -4.12 -50.00 22.27
CA THR A 448 -3.72 -51.39 22.43
C THR A 448 -3.64 -52.14 21.10
N LYS A 449 -4.55 -51.86 20.17
CA LYS A 449 -4.64 -52.57 18.88
C LYS A 449 -3.53 -52.13 17.92
N THR A 450 -3.27 -50.83 17.86
CA THR A 450 -2.34 -50.17 16.95
C THR A 450 -0.91 -50.49 17.35
N TRP A 451 -0.62 -50.45 18.65
CA TRP A 451 0.69 -50.78 19.19
C TRP A 451 1.09 -52.23 18.85
N LEU A 452 0.17 -53.18 19.05
CA LEU A 452 0.40 -54.60 18.74
C LEU A 452 0.64 -54.83 17.23
N SER A 453 -0.01 -54.06 16.36
CA SER A 453 0.17 -54.17 14.90
C SER A 453 1.49 -53.57 14.41
N PHE A 454 1.90 -52.42 14.97
CA PHE A 454 3.13 -51.73 14.59
C PHE A 454 4.38 -52.58 14.85
N MET A 455 4.45 -53.22 16.02
CA MET A 455 5.57 -54.09 16.39
C MET A 455 5.73 -55.28 15.44
N GLN A 456 4.64 -55.81 14.88
CA GLN A 456 4.68 -56.89 13.88
C GLN A 456 5.21 -56.41 12.51
N SER A 457 4.92 -55.17 12.12
CA SER A 457 5.40 -54.57 10.86
C SER A 457 6.91 -54.33 10.87
N LEU A 458 7.46 -53.86 11.99
CA LEU A 458 8.90 -53.69 12.20
C LEU A 458 9.65 -55.03 12.10
N GLU A 459 9.16 -56.07 12.81
CA GLU A 459 9.75 -57.42 12.78
C GLU A 459 9.82 -57.98 11.35
N THR A 460 8.84 -57.66 10.51
CA THR A 460 8.78 -58.13 9.13
C THR A 460 9.73 -57.38 8.18
N LEU A 461 9.86 -56.06 8.33
CA LEU A 461 10.67 -55.21 7.44
C LEU A 461 12.19 -55.46 7.54
N PHE A 462 12.65 -55.83 8.72
CA PHE A 462 14.07 -56.04 9.02
C PHE A 462 14.47 -57.52 9.09
N LYS A 463 13.55 -58.44 8.78
CA LYS A 463 13.74 -59.90 8.86
C LYS A 463 14.90 -60.45 8.00
N ASP A 464 15.19 -59.80 6.87
CA ASP A 464 16.18 -60.24 5.87
C ASP A 464 17.56 -59.57 6.02
N LEU A 465 17.75 -58.69 7.01
CA LEU A 465 19.01 -57.98 7.21
C LEU A 465 20.02 -58.83 7.99
N VAL A 466 21.05 -59.32 7.28
CA VAL A 466 22.26 -59.89 7.89
C VAL A 466 23.14 -58.73 8.33
N PHE A 467 23.20 -58.46 9.63
CA PHE A 467 24.16 -57.51 10.19
C PHE A 467 25.56 -58.14 10.11
N TYR A 468 26.43 -57.59 9.26
CA TYR A 468 27.83 -57.96 9.25
C TYR A 468 28.48 -57.42 10.52
N ASP A 469 28.95 -58.34 11.34
CA ASP A 469 29.73 -58.14 12.56
C ASP A 469 30.90 -57.20 12.26
N THR A 470 30.72 -55.92 12.56
CA THR A 470 31.76 -54.89 12.58
C THR A 470 31.56 -54.11 13.87
N GLU A 471 32.63 -54.03 14.66
CA GLU A 471 32.64 -53.94 16.13
C GLU A 471 32.03 -52.68 16.80
N GLU A 472 31.14 -51.90 16.17
CA GLU A 472 30.63 -50.64 16.76
C GLU A 472 29.15 -50.29 16.47
N HIS A 473 28.27 -51.26 16.15
CA HIS A 473 26.84 -50.97 15.95
C HIS A 473 25.92 -51.76 16.89
N THR A 474 25.42 -51.09 17.93
CA THR A 474 24.31 -51.58 18.78
C THR A 474 22.99 -51.56 17.99
N LEU A 475 22.27 -52.67 17.97
CA LEU A 475 20.93 -52.77 17.36
C LEU A 475 19.95 -51.82 18.05
N PRO A 476 19.04 -51.17 17.29
CA PRO A 476 18.06 -50.30 17.89
C PRO A 476 17.11 -51.00 18.89
N SER A 477 16.72 -50.32 19.97
CA SER A 477 15.98 -50.83 21.13
C SER A 477 14.63 -51.52 20.80
N LEU A 478 13.91 -51.03 19.78
CA LEU A 478 12.66 -51.60 19.29
C LEU A 478 12.79 -52.98 18.63
N LEU A 479 14.02 -53.40 18.32
CA LEU A 479 14.32 -54.69 17.70
C LEU A 479 14.80 -55.73 18.74
N ASP A 480 14.53 -55.53 20.05
CA ASP A 480 14.87 -56.46 21.15
C ASP A 480 13.98 -57.74 21.16
N PRO A 481 14.56 -58.95 21.16
CA PRO A 481 13.86 -60.24 21.22
C PRO A 481 12.94 -60.50 22.45
N GLN A 482 13.22 -59.97 23.66
CA GLN A 482 12.42 -60.30 24.86
C GLN A 482 11.06 -59.60 24.88
N LEU A 483 11.02 -58.36 24.38
CA LEU A 483 9.81 -57.55 24.27
C LEU A 483 8.81 -58.22 23.31
N LEU A 484 9.27 -58.66 22.14
CA LEU A 484 8.44 -59.32 21.12
C LEU A 484 7.69 -60.57 21.63
N SER A 485 8.21 -61.28 22.66
CA SER A 485 7.57 -62.47 23.25
C SER A 485 6.38 -62.17 24.18
N TRP A 486 6.44 -61.11 24.98
CA TRP A 486 5.38 -60.71 25.92
C TRP A 486 4.12 -60.23 25.18
N VAL A 487 4.33 -59.44 24.14
CA VAL A 487 3.32 -58.91 23.21
C VAL A 487 2.39 -60.02 22.68
N SER A 488 2.93 -61.21 22.42
CA SER A 488 2.16 -62.36 21.93
C SER A 488 1.15 -62.94 22.96
N LYS A 489 1.42 -62.83 24.28
CA LYS A 489 0.57 -63.42 25.33
C LYS A 489 -0.65 -62.55 25.70
N VAL A 490 -0.46 -61.23 25.78
CA VAL A 490 -1.51 -60.26 26.16
C VAL A 490 -2.57 -60.10 25.05
N ASN A 491 -2.18 -60.35 23.80
CA ASN A 491 -3.07 -60.27 22.64
C ASN A 491 -4.34 -61.15 22.74
N LYS A 492 -4.36 -62.17 23.62
CA LYS A 492 -5.53 -63.05 23.87
C LYS A 492 -6.71 -62.37 24.58
N PHE A 493 -6.48 -61.23 25.25
CA PHE A 493 -7.49 -60.46 25.98
C PHE A 493 -7.79 -59.11 25.31
N SER A 494 -7.45 -58.98 24.01
CA SER A 494 -7.53 -57.74 23.25
C SER A 494 -8.90 -57.04 23.35
N ARG A 495 -10.01 -57.79 23.29
CA ARG A 495 -11.37 -57.22 23.38
C ARG A 495 -11.66 -56.55 24.72
N THR A 496 -11.30 -57.18 25.83
CA THR A 496 -11.54 -56.66 27.18
C THR A 496 -10.60 -55.49 27.50
N LEU A 497 -9.37 -55.52 26.97
CA LEU A 497 -8.42 -54.41 27.10
C LEU A 497 -8.88 -53.18 26.31
N MET A 498 -9.43 -53.37 25.11
CA MET A 498 -10.03 -52.28 24.32
C MET A 498 -11.22 -51.63 25.04
N ILE A 499 -12.10 -52.44 25.68
CA ILE A 499 -13.24 -51.91 26.46
C ILE A 499 -12.76 -51.10 27.68
N LEU A 500 -11.72 -51.56 28.36
CA LEU A 500 -11.15 -50.85 29.51
C LEU A 500 -10.38 -49.58 29.12
N GLU A 501 -9.71 -49.61 27.98
CA GLU A 501 -9.04 -48.44 27.39
C GLU A 501 -10.04 -47.36 26.98
N ASP A 502 -11.20 -47.74 26.43
CA ASP A 502 -12.27 -46.79 26.05
C ASP A 502 -12.97 -46.13 27.26
N LEU A 503 -13.03 -46.81 28.41
CA LEU A 503 -13.78 -46.33 29.58
C LEU A 503 -12.92 -45.56 30.59
N GLY A 504 -11.66 -45.95 30.76
CA GLY A 504 -10.71 -45.32 31.67
C GLY A 504 -9.91 -44.27 30.94
N GLY A 505 -10.40 -43.02 30.91
CA GLY A 505 -9.83 -41.91 30.15
C GLY A 505 -8.36 -41.55 30.41
N ASP A 506 -7.68 -42.22 31.35
CA ASP A 506 -6.23 -42.22 31.45
C ASP A 506 -5.73 -43.66 31.44
N SER A 507 -5.20 -44.11 30.30
CA SER A 507 -4.89 -45.52 30.03
C SER A 507 -3.74 -46.09 30.87
N ILE A 508 -3.38 -45.47 32.00
CA ILE A 508 -2.35 -45.90 32.95
C ILE A 508 -2.51 -47.37 33.36
N ALA A 509 -3.73 -47.84 33.58
CA ALA A 509 -4.00 -49.23 33.93
C ALA A 509 -3.69 -50.19 32.77
N VAL A 510 -4.08 -49.84 31.54
CA VAL A 510 -3.83 -50.64 30.33
C VAL A 510 -2.36 -50.54 29.91
N ARG A 511 -1.75 -49.36 29.97
CA ARG A 511 -0.31 -49.08 29.78
C ARG A 511 0.53 -49.93 30.73
N SER A 512 0.20 -49.94 32.03
CA SER A 512 0.91 -50.75 33.03
C SER A 512 0.73 -52.26 32.80
N ILE A 513 -0.29 -52.68 32.06
CA ILE A 513 -0.48 -54.06 31.62
C ILE A 513 0.34 -54.33 30.34
N LEU A 514 0.39 -53.41 29.36
CA LEU A 514 1.10 -53.58 28.08
C LEU A 514 2.64 -53.49 28.21
N SER A 515 3.16 -52.55 29.00
CA SER A 515 4.60 -52.36 29.24
C SER A 515 5.12 -53.09 30.49
N SER A 516 4.31 -53.97 31.10
CA SER A 516 4.63 -54.63 32.37
C SER A 516 5.93 -55.44 32.30
N SER A 517 6.88 -55.16 33.21
CA SER A 517 8.15 -55.89 33.34
C SER A 517 8.18 -56.89 34.51
N LYS A 518 7.19 -56.88 35.43
CA LYS A 518 7.18 -57.69 36.68
C LYS A 518 6.16 -58.84 36.66
N GLU A 519 6.55 -60.02 37.12
CA GLU A 519 5.80 -61.28 36.94
C GLU A 519 4.60 -61.48 37.89
N SER A 520 4.64 -60.99 39.14
CA SER A 520 3.58 -61.17 40.15
C SER A 520 2.28 -60.40 39.86
N GLN A 521 2.39 -59.25 39.20
CA GLN A 521 1.27 -58.37 38.86
C GLN A 521 0.49 -58.89 37.63
N ARG A 522 1.13 -59.73 36.80
CA ARG A 522 0.52 -60.32 35.60
C ARG A 522 -0.58 -61.35 35.93
N THR A 523 -0.61 -61.93 37.13
CA THR A 523 -1.57 -62.99 37.53
C THR A 523 -2.89 -62.44 38.08
N GLU A 524 -2.87 -61.39 38.89
CA GLU A 524 -4.08 -60.78 39.48
C GLU A 524 -4.86 -59.96 38.44
N ASN A 525 -4.15 -59.32 37.50
CA ASN A 525 -4.75 -58.61 36.37
C ASN A 525 -5.60 -59.55 35.47
N LEU A 526 -5.26 -60.84 35.39
CA LEU A 526 -6.05 -61.83 34.63
C LEU A 526 -7.40 -62.16 35.30
N ALA A 527 -7.53 -62.04 36.63
CA ALA A 527 -8.77 -62.38 37.36
C ALA A 527 -9.81 -61.25 37.30
N ILE A 528 -9.37 -59.99 37.36
CA ILE A 528 -10.22 -58.80 37.20
C ILE A 528 -10.78 -58.73 35.77
N LEU A 529 -9.95 -59.00 34.76
CA LEU A 529 -10.36 -59.10 33.36
C LEU A 529 -11.45 -60.17 33.14
N SER A 530 -11.48 -61.23 33.96
CA SER A 530 -12.50 -62.29 33.90
C SER A 530 -13.87 -61.91 34.52
N CYS A 531 -13.90 -61.09 35.57
CA CYS A 531 -15.16 -60.62 36.18
C CYS A 531 -15.88 -59.57 35.30
N LEU A 532 -15.12 -58.67 34.68
CA LEU A 532 -15.64 -57.68 33.73
C LEU A 532 -16.24 -58.35 32.49
N GLN A 533 -15.59 -59.38 31.97
CA GLN A 533 -16.10 -60.18 30.85
C GLN A 533 -17.48 -60.83 31.14
N ARG A 534 -17.85 -61.04 32.42
CA ARG A 534 -19.15 -61.63 32.81
C ARG A 534 -20.29 -60.60 32.96
N ALA A 535 -19.97 -59.31 33.12
CA ALA A 535 -20.96 -58.24 33.27
C ALA A 535 -21.34 -57.57 31.93
N GLU A 536 -20.64 -57.93 30.83
CA GLU A 536 -20.88 -57.43 29.47
C GLU A 536 -22.34 -57.66 29.03
N GLY A 537 -23.06 -56.56 28.73
CA GLY A 537 -24.45 -56.54 28.24
C GLY A 537 -25.54 -56.26 29.29
N SER A 538 -25.20 -55.80 30.50
CA SER A 538 -26.16 -55.54 31.60
C SER A 538 -26.24 -54.04 31.98
N LEU A 539 -27.35 -53.58 32.61
CA LEU A 539 -27.46 -52.19 33.12
C LEU A 539 -26.43 -51.87 34.23
N SER A 540 -25.92 -52.90 34.90
CA SER A 540 -24.84 -52.81 35.89
C SER A 540 -23.44 -52.64 35.27
N GLU A 541 -23.26 -52.92 33.98
CA GLU A 541 -21.96 -52.89 33.28
C GLU A 541 -21.26 -51.53 33.43
N ALA A 542 -21.97 -50.45 33.13
CA ALA A 542 -21.41 -49.10 33.11
C ALA A 542 -20.96 -48.60 34.49
N ILE A 543 -21.75 -48.84 35.54
CA ILE A 543 -21.40 -48.43 36.90
C ILE A 543 -20.28 -49.31 37.48
N MET A 544 -20.25 -50.61 37.15
CA MET A 544 -19.19 -51.55 37.55
C MET A 544 -17.84 -51.21 36.91
N GLN A 545 -17.84 -50.83 35.64
CA GLN A 545 -16.63 -50.38 34.93
C GLN A 545 -16.10 -49.06 35.54
N ARG A 546 -16.98 -48.08 35.84
CA ARG A 546 -16.59 -46.81 36.50
C ARG A 546 -16.00 -47.01 37.90
N ILE A 547 -16.49 -48.00 38.65
CA ILE A 547 -15.97 -48.39 39.97
C ILE A 547 -14.55 -48.97 39.85
N VAL A 548 -14.29 -49.87 38.88
CA VAL A 548 -12.93 -50.44 38.64
C VAL A 548 -11.92 -49.37 38.25
N ILE A 549 -12.34 -48.39 37.42
CA ILE A 549 -11.51 -47.25 37.02
C ILE A 549 -11.17 -46.37 38.23
N TRP A 550 -12.16 -46.03 39.08
CA TRP A 550 -11.97 -45.19 40.25
C TRP A 550 -11.00 -45.80 41.30
N LEU A 551 -11.09 -47.11 41.52
CA LEU A 551 -10.30 -47.81 42.56
C LEU A 551 -8.86 -48.10 42.14
N SER A 552 -8.54 -48.04 40.85
CA SER A 552 -7.17 -48.19 40.34
C SER A 552 -6.21 -47.08 40.80
N GLY A 553 -6.74 -45.92 41.22
CA GLY A 553 -5.97 -44.76 41.66
C GLY A 553 -5.81 -44.57 43.18
N LYS A 554 -6.58 -45.27 44.02
CA LYS A 554 -6.49 -45.15 45.49
C LYS A 554 -6.37 -46.56 46.09
N ARG A 555 -5.30 -46.81 46.85
CA ARG A 555 -5.03 -48.10 47.54
C ARG A 555 -6.23 -48.56 48.37
N SER A 556 -7.15 -49.24 47.72
CA SER A 556 -8.36 -49.82 48.29
C SER A 556 -8.19 -51.33 48.13
N ASP A 557 -8.59 -52.09 49.14
CA ASP A 557 -8.41 -53.53 49.14
C ASP A 557 -9.12 -54.12 47.91
N VAL A 558 -8.38 -54.81 47.03
CA VAL A 558 -8.88 -55.47 45.81
C VAL A 558 -10.05 -56.42 46.15
N HIS A 559 -10.17 -56.81 47.43
CA HIS A 559 -11.27 -57.58 48.00
C HIS A 559 -12.60 -56.82 48.20
N GLU A 560 -12.60 -55.57 48.69
CA GLU A 560 -13.84 -54.78 48.90
C GLU A 560 -14.49 -54.37 47.57
N VAL A 561 -13.66 -54.11 46.57
CA VAL A 561 -14.06 -53.84 45.18
C VAL A 561 -14.82 -55.04 44.61
N LYS A 562 -14.32 -56.25 44.86
CA LYS A 562 -14.94 -57.49 44.40
C LYS A 562 -16.33 -57.70 45.02
N GLU A 563 -16.53 -57.40 46.30
CA GLU A 563 -17.81 -57.56 47.03
C GLU A 563 -18.89 -56.57 46.57
N CYS A 564 -18.53 -55.30 46.33
CA CYS A 564 -19.45 -54.30 45.80
C CYS A 564 -19.91 -54.62 44.37
N LEU A 565 -18.96 -55.03 43.51
CA LEU A 565 -19.23 -55.47 42.14
C LEU A 565 -20.16 -56.70 42.09
N HIS A 566 -20.13 -57.57 43.11
CA HIS A 566 -21.02 -58.73 43.19
C HIS A 566 -22.47 -58.38 43.55
N LYS A 567 -22.70 -57.35 44.38
CA LYS A 567 -24.05 -56.90 44.80
C LYS A 567 -24.76 -56.04 43.77
N LEU A 568 -24.02 -55.24 42.99
CA LEU A 568 -24.55 -54.44 41.87
C LEU A 568 -25.03 -55.30 40.70
N LEU A 569 -24.46 -56.50 40.51
CA LEU A 569 -24.85 -57.45 39.47
C LEU A 569 -26.28 -58.01 39.64
N GLY A 570 -26.97 -57.75 40.77
CA GLY A 570 -28.29 -58.29 41.11
C GLY A 570 -29.38 -57.26 41.49
N ALA A 571 -29.18 -55.96 41.26
CA ALA A 571 -30.13 -54.88 41.63
C ALA A 571 -31.16 -54.54 40.53
N ALA A 572 -32.26 -53.85 40.90
CA ALA A 572 -33.32 -53.40 39.97
C ALA A 572 -33.01 -52.03 39.31
N ASP A 573 -33.51 -51.80 38.09
CA ASP A 573 -33.13 -50.67 37.20
C ASP A 573 -33.28 -49.27 37.80
N ASP A 574 -34.41 -48.97 38.44
CA ASP A 574 -34.65 -47.65 39.08
C ASP A 574 -33.63 -47.36 40.19
N THR A 575 -33.15 -48.41 40.86
CA THR A 575 -32.12 -48.31 41.90
C THR A 575 -30.74 -48.05 41.31
N ILE A 576 -30.45 -48.60 40.13
CA ILE A 576 -29.20 -48.35 39.39
C ILE A 576 -29.14 -46.89 38.96
N LEU A 577 -30.25 -46.31 38.48
CA LEU A 577 -30.33 -44.89 38.07
C LEU A 577 -30.13 -43.92 39.24
N ALA A 578 -30.78 -44.16 40.38
CA ALA A 578 -30.58 -43.31 41.58
C ALA A 578 -29.14 -43.40 42.12
N CYS A 579 -28.50 -44.58 42.07
CA CYS A 579 -27.09 -44.71 42.41
C CYS A 579 -26.19 -43.96 41.42
N GLN A 580 -26.54 -43.89 40.13
CA GLN A 580 -25.79 -43.10 39.16
C GLN A 580 -25.86 -41.59 39.45
N GLU A 581 -27.04 -41.05 39.78
CA GLU A 581 -27.19 -39.62 40.11
C GLU A 581 -26.43 -39.21 41.38
N ILE A 582 -26.45 -40.07 42.41
CA ILE A 582 -25.71 -39.85 43.67
C ILE A 582 -24.20 -40.00 43.45
N PHE A 583 -23.77 -40.95 42.62
CA PHE A 583 -22.37 -41.10 42.22
C PHE A 583 -21.89 -39.86 41.47
N ASP A 584 -22.65 -39.39 40.50
CA ASP A 584 -22.33 -38.21 39.72
C ASP A 584 -22.22 -36.97 40.62
N ALA A 585 -23.19 -36.72 41.51
CA ALA A 585 -23.15 -35.61 42.46
C ALA A 585 -21.96 -35.68 43.45
N LYS A 586 -21.62 -36.88 43.96
CA LYS A 586 -20.44 -37.07 44.83
C LYS A 586 -19.14 -36.68 44.14
N PHE A 587 -19.01 -37.02 42.85
CA PHE A 587 -17.79 -36.81 42.10
C PHE A 587 -17.78 -35.50 41.32
N GLY A 588 -18.72 -34.60 41.60
CA GLY A 588 -18.75 -33.24 41.09
C GLY A 588 -19.66 -33.04 39.89
N PHE A 589 -20.33 -34.06 39.37
CA PHE A 589 -21.13 -33.95 38.15
C PHE A 589 -22.59 -33.63 38.49
N LEU A 590 -23.02 -32.42 38.13
CA LEU A 590 -24.42 -32.00 38.17
C LEU A 590 -24.83 -31.42 36.82
N ASP A 591 -26.03 -31.73 36.35
CA ASP A 591 -26.57 -31.21 35.10
C ASP A 591 -27.36 -29.92 35.40
N ILE A 592 -26.83 -28.76 34.98
CA ILE A 592 -27.43 -27.44 35.20
C ILE A 592 -27.86 -26.85 33.84
N PRO A 593 -29.16 -26.59 33.60
CA PRO A 593 -29.64 -26.06 32.33
C PRO A 593 -29.02 -24.69 32.00
N GLY A 594 -28.47 -24.52 30.79
CA GLY A 594 -28.05 -23.21 30.25
C GLY A 594 -26.56 -22.84 30.37
N LEU A 595 -25.73 -23.68 30.99
CA LEU A 595 -24.26 -23.54 31.00
C LEU A 595 -23.63 -24.49 29.96
N PRO A 596 -22.70 -24.03 29.10
CA PRO A 596 -22.10 -24.91 28.11
C PRO A 596 -21.23 -25.98 28.78
N THR A 597 -21.42 -27.23 28.34
CA THR A 597 -20.55 -28.35 28.65
C THR A 597 -19.22 -28.15 27.94
N HIS A 598 -18.11 -28.15 28.67
CA HIS A 598 -16.80 -28.03 28.06
C HIS A 598 -16.52 -29.32 27.27
N GLU A 599 -16.67 -29.26 25.95
CA GLU A 599 -16.09 -30.24 25.04
C GLU A 599 -14.56 -30.23 25.22
N GLN A 600 -14.01 -31.30 25.80
CA GLN A 600 -12.69 -31.74 25.35
C GLN A 600 -12.94 -32.52 24.06
N ALA A 601 -12.72 -31.84 22.93
CA ALA A 601 -12.82 -32.41 21.60
C ALA A 601 -11.87 -33.61 21.45
N GLY A 602 -12.43 -34.82 21.50
CA GLY A 602 -11.83 -36.05 21.04
C GLY A 602 -12.77 -36.69 20.02
N LEU A 603 -12.63 -36.32 18.74
CA LEU A 603 -13.37 -36.87 17.63
C LEU A 603 -12.93 -38.32 17.38
N ASN A 604 -13.70 -39.30 17.87
CA ASN A 604 -13.66 -40.67 17.35
C ASN A 604 -15.06 -41.08 16.87
N ARG A 605 -15.23 -41.03 15.55
CA ARG A 605 -16.35 -41.66 14.85
C ARG A 605 -16.20 -43.18 14.97
N ILE A 606 -17.12 -43.82 15.69
CA ILE A 606 -17.43 -45.23 15.47
C ILE A 606 -18.90 -45.34 15.08
N VAL A 607 -19.11 -45.95 13.92
CA VAL A 607 -20.41 -46.27 13.33
C VAL A 607 -21.13 -47.29 14.20
N GLY A 608 -22.37 -46.97 14.58
CA GLY A 608 -23.41 -47.99 14.83
C GLY A 608 -23.82 -48.22 16.28
N ARG A 609 -24.55 -47.25 16.86
CA ARG A 609 -25.81 -47.40 17.64
C ARG A 609 -25.98 -46.13 18.47
N ASP A 610 -27.06 -45.40 18.21
CA ASP A 610 -27.43 -44.19 18.95
C ASP A 610 -27.69 -44.51 20.42
N TYR A 611 -26.71 -44.19 21.26
CA TYR A 611 -26.93 -43.75 22.64
C TYR A 611 -26.03 -42.53 22.85
N HIS A 612 -26.61 -41.34 22.71
CA HIS A 612 -25.96 -40.09 23.09
C HIS A 612 -25.71 -40.09 24.61
N VAL A 613 -24.46 -40.30 25.04
CA VAL A 613 -24.03 -40.01 26.41
C VAL A 613 -23.53 -38.57 26.42
N PHE A 614 -24.32 -37.66 26.98
CA PHE A 614 -23.96 -36.25 27.14
C PHE A 614 -22.87 -36.09 28.22
N PRO A 615 -21.77 -35.36 27.97
CA PRO A 615 -20.73 -35.12 28.98
C PRO A 615 -21.20 -34.07 29.99
N ARG A 616 -21.25 -34.44 31.29
CA ARG A 616 -21.69 -33.57 32.39
C ARG A 616 -20.54 -32.69 32.91
N ARG A 617 -20.82 -31.45 33.33
CA ARG A 617 -19.84 -30.50 33.90
C ARG A 617 -19.47 -30.91 35.34
N ARG A 618 -18.19 -30.81 35.72
CA ARG A 618 -17.69 -31.14 37.06
C ARG A 618 -17.53 -29.88 37.91
N TYR A 619 -18.35 -29.74 38.94
CA TYR A 619 -18.29 -28.72 39.97
C TYR A 619 -17.61 -29.26 41.24
N ASP A 620 -16.97 -28.40 42.03
CA ASP A 620 -16.53 -28.73 43.40
C ASP A 620 -17.76 -28.71 44.33
N ILE A 621 -18.62 -29.69 44.14
CA ILE A 621 -19.88 -29.83 44.86
C ILE A 621 -19.56 -30.11 46.34
N PRO A 622 -19.95 -29.24 47.28
CA PRO A 622 -19.81 -29.51 48.69
C PRO A 622 -20.55 -30.81 49.04
N LEU A 623 -19.99 -31.63 49.93
CA LEU A 623 -20.64 -32.86 50.41
C LEU A 623 -22.09 -32.61 50.85
N ALA A 624 -22.32 -31.46 51.48
CA ALA A 624 -23.63 -30.93 51.86
C ALA A 624 -24.66 -31.01 50.73
N VAL A 625 -24.31 -30.68 49.48
CA VAL A 625 -25.22 -30.70 48.33
C VAL A 625 -25.58 -32.15 47.96
N ALA A 626 -24.61 -33.06 47.89
CA ALA A 626 -24.84 -34.47 47.62
C ALA A 626 -25.62 -35.17 48.75
N GLU A 627 -25.36 -34.79 50.00
CA GLU A 627 -26.07 -35.32 51.19
C GLU A 627 -27.50 -34.79 51.28
N VAL A 628 -27.74 -33.54 50.88
CA VAL A 628 -29.09 -32.97 50.71
C VAL A 628 -29.85 -33.70 49.59
N MET A 629 -29.18 -34.06 48.48
CA MET A 629 -29.78 -34.87 47.42
C MET A 629 -30.13 -36.30 47.89
N VAL A 630 -29.24 -36.95 48.64
CA VAL A 630 -29.49 -38.26 49.26
C VAL A 630 -30.66 -38.16 50.26
N ALA A 631 -30.71 -37.10 51.07
CA ALA A 631 -31.80 -36.84 51.99
C ALA A 631 -33.15 -36.68 51.27
N GLY A 632 -33.16 -36.02 50.09
CA GLY A 632 -34.34 -35.93 49.22
C GLY A 632 -34.91 -37.29 48.83
N TRP A 633 -34.07 -38.26 48.47
CA TRP A 633 -34.51 -39.63 48.12
C TRP A 633 -34.92 -40.48 49.32
N ILE A 634 -34.25 -40.32 50.47
CA ILE A 634 -34.52 -41.11 51.67
C ILE A 634 -35.79 -40.63 52.39
N GLN A 635 -36.03 -39.32 52.40
CA GLN A 635 -37.18 -38.68 53.06
C GLN A 635 -38.44 -38.63 52.17
N ASP A 636 -38.35 -39.00 50.89
CA ASP A 636 -39.52 -39.12 50.01
C ASP A 636 -40.37 -40.35 50.39
N ASP A 637 -41.65 -40.09 50.69
CA ASP A 637 -42.66 -41.09 51.06
C ASP A 637 -43.06 -42.00 49.87
N GLY A 638 -42.69 -41.64 48.64
CA GLY A 638 -42.97 -42.39 47.41
C GLY A 638 -41.96 -43.49 47.04
N VAL A 639 -40.81 -43.59 47.72
CA VAL A 639 -39.70 -44.51 47.36
C VAL A 639 -39.76 -45.86 48.11
N LYS A 640 -39.52 -46.98 47.42
CA LYS A 640 -39.59 -48.36 47.99
C LYS A 640 -38.49 -48.65 49.03
N PRO A 641 -38.75 -49.47 50.08
CA PRO A 641 -37.77 -49.78 51.13
C PRO A 641 -36.48 -50.48 50.67
N GLU A 642 -36.57 -51.36 49.67
CA GLU A 642 -35.43 -52.08 49.08
C GLU A 642 -34.44 -51.12 48.39
N MET A 643 -34.97 -50.10 47.71
CA MET A 643 -34.20 -49.04 47.04
C MET A 643 -33.50 -48.15 48.07
N LYS A 644 -34.19 -47.80 49.17
CA LYS A 644 -33.57 -47.04 50.30
C LYS A 644 -32.39 -47.80 50.91
N THR A 645 -32.42 -49.13 50.97
CA THR A 645 -31.34 -49.97 51.52
C THR A 645 -30.10 -50.01 50.60
N ILE A 646 -30.31 -50.08 49.29
CA ILE A 646 -29.21 -50.09 48.31
C ILE A 646 -28.57 -48.70 48.22
N ILE A 647 -29.38 -47.63 48.24
CA ILE A 647 -28.92 -46.24 48.29
C ILE A 647 -28.11 -45.97 49.57
N ASP A 648 -28.50 -46.50 50.73
CA ASP A 648 -27.72 -46.41 51.98
C ASP A 648 -26.37 -47.15 51.86
N CYS A 649 -26.33 -48.37 51.32
CA CYS A 649 -25.08 -49.11 51.11
C CYS A 649 -24.13 -48.39 50.14
N PHE A 650 -24.69 -47.78 49.09
CA PHE A 650 -23.96 -47.03 48.08
C PHE A 650 -23.45 -45.68 48.62
N ALA A 651 -24.26 -44.95 49.38
CA ALA A 651 -23.85 -43.72 50.06
C ALA A 651 -22.71 -43.96 51.07
N ARG A 652 -22.72 -45.11 51.77
CA ARG A 652 -21.62 -45.52 52.67
C ARG A 652 -20.33 -45.88 51.92
N LEU A 653 -20.42 -46.58 50.78
CA LEU A 653 -19.24 -46.84 49.91
C LEU A 653 -18.62 -45.53 49.40
N LEU A 654 -19.47 -44.54 49.13
CA LEU A 654 -19.07 -43.19 48.71
C LEU A 654 -18.75 -42.25 49.88
N ASN A 655 -18.80 -42.73 51.12
CA ASN A 655 -18.52 -41.98 52.34
C ASN A 655 -19.35 -40.67 52.43
N LEU A 656 -20.68 -40.77 52.29
CA LEU A 656 -21.67 -39.70 52.42
C LEU A 656 -22.54 -39.90 53.67
N GLU A 657 -22.90 -38.81 54.35
CA GLU A 657 -23.81 -38.86 55.50
C GLU A 657 -25.30 -38.91 55.06
N VAL A 658 -26.11 -39.74 55.72
CA VAL A 658 -27.50 -40.02 55.32
C VAL A 658 -28.48 -39.45 56.34
N TYR A 659 -29.23 -38.41 55.97
CA TYR A 659 -30.22 -37.77 56.85
C TYR A 659 -31.63 -38.33 56.62
N SER A 660 -32.17 -39.09 57.59
CA SER A 660 -33.46 -39.78 57.42
C SER A 660 -34.71 -39.01 57.89
N ASN A 661 -34.57 -37.95 58.69
CA ASN A 661 -35.71 -37.27 59.34
C ASN A 661 -35.78 -35.75 59.08
N ALA A 662 -34.66 -35.03 59.19
CA ALA A 662 -34.58 -33.60 58.91
C ALA A 662 -33.14 -33.23 58.55
N ILE A 663 -32.97 -32.28 57.61
CA ILE A 663 -31.65 -31.82 57.16
C ILE A 663 -31.18 -30.67 58.07
N PRO A 664 -29.94 -30.66 58.57
CA PRO A 664 -29.40 -29.56 59.36
C PRO A 664 -29.37 -28.24 58.58
N GLU A 665 -29.81 -27.14 59.22
CA GLU A 665 -29.87 -25.80 58.63
C GLU A 665 -28.50 -25.31 58.12
N THR A 666 -27.41 -25.76 58.74
CA THR A 666 -26.03 -25.47 58.32
C THR A 666 -25.63 -26.12 57.00
N GLU A 667 -26.14 -27.32 56.69
CA GLU A 667 -25.85 -27.99 55.41
C GLU A 667 -26.72 -27.42 54.29
N LEU A 668 -27.94 -26.98 54.60
CA LEU A 668 -28.80 -26.22 53.68
C LEU A 668 -28.16 -24.90 53.25
N LEU A 669 -27.62 -24.11 54.19
CA LEU A 669 -26.93 -22.85 53.87
C LEU A 669 -25.69 -23.04 52.98
N LYS A 670 -24.92 -24.11 53.19
CA LYS A 670 -23.77 -24.46 52.34
C LYS A 670 -24.20 -24.84 50.92
N ALA A 671 -25.32 -25.55 50.79
CA ALA A 671 -25.88 -25.87 49.49
C ALA A 671 -26.37 -24.61 48.76
N THR A 672 -27.01 -23.66 49.46
CA THR A 672 -27.45 -22.37 48.87
C THR A 672 -26.28 -21.53 48.37
N ALA A 673 -25.22 -21.37 49.17
CA ALA A 673 -24.04 -20.58 48.78
C ALA A 673 -23.30 -21.14 47.55
N PHE A 674 -23.33 -22.46 47.35
CA PHE A 674 -22.78 -23.09 46.15
C PHE A 674 -23.51 -22.65 44.88
N TRP A 675 -24.85 -22.59 44.91
CA TRP A 675 -25.65 -22.17 43.76
C TRP A 675 -25.50 -20.68 43.43
N GLU A 676 -25.34 -19.81 44.44
CA GLU A 676 -25.02 -18.38 44.23
C GLU A 676 -23.66 -18.19 43.54
N GLY A 677 -22.67 -19.05 43.81
CA GLY A 677 -21.37 -19.03 43.14
C GLY A 677 -21.43 -19.38 41.64
N ILE A 678 -22.35 -20.25 41.24
CA ILE A 678 -22.59 -20.61 39.83
C ILE A 678 -23.17 -19.43 39.06
N GLU A 679 -24.05 -18.63 39.67
CA GLU A 679 -24.59 -17.42 39.07
C GLU A 679 -23.48 -16.40 38.74
N ALA A 680 -22.51 -16.23 39.64
CA ALA A 680 -21.36 -15.36 39.41
C ALA A 680 -20.40 -15.88 38.32
N GLU A 681 -20.36 -17.19 38.07
CA GLU A 681 -19.58 -17.79 36.98
C GLU A 681 -20.19 -17.47 35.61
N ILE A 682 -21.51 -17.53 35.49
CA ILE A 682 -22.22 -17.15 34.26
C ILE A 682 -21.86 -15.72 33.85
N MET A 683 -21.81 -14.80 34.81
CA MET A 683 -21.43 -13.40 34.55
C MET A 683 -19.98 -13.25 34.08
N ARG A 684 -19.04 -14.02 34.65
CA ARG A 684 -17.63 -14.01 34.21
C ARG A 684 -17.43 -14.61 32.82
N GLU A 685 -18.21 -15.62 32.47
CA GLU A 685 -18.16 -16.23 31.14
C GLU A 685 -18.65 -15.26 30.06
N ALA A 686 -19.63 -14.40 30.37
CA ALA A 686 -20.02 -13.31 29.48
C ALA A 686 -18.86 -12.33 29.23
N ASP A 687 -18.12 -11.93 30.28
CA ASP A 687 -16.93 -11.06 30.13
C ASP A 687 -15.82 -11.74 29.30
N ARG A 688 -15.63 -13.06 29.48
CA ARG A 688 -14.66 -13.84 28.70
C ARG A 688 -15.02 -13.89 27.22
N LEU A 689 -16.28 -14.11 26.89
CA LEU A 689 -16.77 -14.16 25.51
C LEU A 689 -16.59 -12.81 24.80
N GLU A 690 -16.78 -11.70 25.51
CA GLU A 690 -16.48 -10.35 25.00
C GLU A 690 -14.97 -10.17 24.75
N GLY A 691 -14.11 -10.66 25.65
CA GLY A 691 -12.67 -10.71 25.42
C GLY A 691 -12.25 -11.59 24.23
N LEU A 692 -12.95 -12.71 24.03
CA LEU A 692 -12.71 -13.64 22.92
C LEU A 692 -13.11 -13.01 21.58
N LYS A 693 -14.24 -12.30 21.51
CA LYS A 693 -14.66 -11.52 20.33
C LYS A 693 -13.53 -10.59 19.88
N ARG A 694 -12.93 -9.84 20.82
CA ARG A 694 -11.79 -8.94 20.54
C ARG A 694 -10.55 -9.70 20.06
N ALA A 695 -10.22 -10.83 20.68
CA ALA A 695 -9.06 -11.65 20.30
C ALA A 695 -9.21 -12.31 18.91
N LEU A 696 -10.43 -12.77 18.58
CA LEU A 696 -10.76 -13.34 17.28
C LEU A 696 -10.67 -12.27 16.19
N LYS A 697 -11.24 -11.08 16.43
CA LYS A 697 -11.07 -9.93 15.53
C LYS A 697 -9.61 -9.58 15.29
N MET A 698 -8.75 -9.63 16.31
CA MET A 698 -7.31 -9.35 16.14
C MET A 698 -6.59 -10.37 15.24
N LYS A 699 -7.07 -11.62 15.15
CA LYS A 699 -6.45 -12.67 14.34
C LYS A 699 -7.05 -12.78 12.94
N ASP A 700 -8.36 -12.75 12.84
CA ASP A 700 -9.10 -12.87 11.59
C ASP A 700 -10.33 -11.95 11.64
N PRO A 701 -10.16 -10.67 11.27
CA PRO A 701 -11.24 -9.71 11.34
C PRO A 701 -12.41 -10.07 10.42
N VAL A 702 -12.12 -10.60 9.23
CA VAL A 702 -13.10 -10.87 8.17
C VAL A 702 -13.90 -12.12 8.51
N GLY A 703 -13.22 -13.20 8.90
CA GLY A 703 -13.89 -14.41 9.37
C GLY A 703 -14.72 -14.16 10.62
N THR A 704 -14.23 -13.32 11.55
CA THR A 704 -14.96 -12.99 12.78
C THR A 704 -16.20 -12.15 12.50
N ALA A 705 -16.15 -11.15 11.62
CA ALA A 705 -17.33 -10.35 11.26
C ALA A 705 -18.44 -11.22 10.62
N LEU A 706 -18.06 -12.11 9.69
CA LEU A 706 -18.98 -13.07 9.07
C LEU A 706 -19.55 -14.07 10.09
N LEU A 707 -18.72 -14.52 11.03
CA LEU A 707 -19.13 -15.40 12.12
C LEU A 707 -20.13 -14.71 13.05
N LEU A 708 -19.87 -13.46 13.44
CA LEU A 708 -20.77 -12.68 14.29
C LEU A 708 -22.11 -12.40 13.58
N GLU A 709 -22.09 -12.12 12.28
CA GLU A 709 -23.30 -11.98 11.45
C GLU A 709 -24.09 -13.30 11.35
N GLU A 710 -23.41 -14.45 11.20
CA GLU A 710 -24.04 -15.78 11.17
C GLU A 710 -24.76 -16.11 12.48
N TYR A 711 -24.23 -15.65 13.62
CA TYR A 711 -24.81 -15.85 14.95
C TYR A 711 -25.69 -14.68 15.45
N ASP A 712 -25.99 -13.69 14.59
CA ASP A 712 -26.83 -12.51 14.90
C ASP A 712 -26.31 -11.69 16.10
N VAL A 713 -24.97 -11.57 16.22
CA VAL A 713 -24.28 -10.80 17.27
C VAL A 713 -23.84 -9.44 16.71
N PRO A 714 -24.22 -8.29 17.31
CA PRO A 714 -23.87 -6.96 16.80
C PRO A 714 -22.35 -6.71 16.77
N ASP A 715 -21.85 -6.13 15.68
CA ASP A 715 -20.43 -5.80 15.50
C ASP A 715 -20.13 -4.29 15.54
N THR A 716 -18.93 -3.93 15.98
CA THR A 716 -18.36 -2.56 16.05
C THR A 716 -17.28 -2.40 14.99
N SER A 717 -17.28 -1.30 14.23
CA SER A 717 -16.28 -1.09 13.16
C SER A 717 -14.91 -0.72 13.74
N PHE A 718 -13.82 -1.04 13.03
CA PHE A 718 -12.45 -0.69 13.49
C PHE A 718 -12.24 0.81 13.65
N LEU A 719 -12.85 1.63 12.80
CA LEU A 719 -12.72 3.09 12.89
C LEU A 719 -13.48 3.62 14.11
N GLU A 720 -14.62 3.03 14.46
CA GLU A 720 -15.34 3.37 15.68
C GLU A 720 -14.52 3.00 16.95
N GLU A 721 -13.88 1.82 16.96
CA GLU A 721 -12.96 1.42 18.03
C GLU A 721 -11.75 2.38 18.12
N GLU A 722 -11.15 2.76 16.98
CA GLU A 722 -10.03 3.71 16.94
C GLU A 722 -10.45 5.13 17.40
N ILE A 723 -11.68 5.57 17.07
CA ILE A 723 -12.23 6.87 17.51
C ILE A 723 -12.40 6.92 19.03
N LEU A 724 -12.85 5.82 19.66
CA LEU A 724 -13.01 5.73 21.12
C LEU A 724 -11.67 5.84 21.87
N GLU A 725 -10.57 5.46 21.22
CA GLU A 725 -9.21 5.55 21.78
C GLU A 725 -8.52 6.90 21.47
N LEU A 726 -9.17 7.80 20.73
CA LEU A 726 -8.57 9.08 20.37
C LEU A 726 -8.35 9.99 21.59
N PRO A 727 -7.26 10.79 21.59
CA PRO A 727 -7.07 11.83 22.60
C PRO A 727 -8.26 12.80 22.62
N ALA A 728 -8.65 13.26 23.82
CA ALA A 728 -9.79 14.17 24.02
C ALA A 728 -9.76 15.47 23.19
N GLY A 729 -8.58 15.91 22.73
CA GLY A 729 -8.46 17.09 21.86
C GLY A 729 -8.58 16.82 20.35
N ILE A 730 -8.64 15.55 19.94
CA ILE A 730 -8.78 15.12 18.53
C ILE A 730 -10.17 14.52 18.29
N VAL A 731 -10.73 13.80 19.26
CA VAL A 731 -12.02 13.10 19.12
C VAL A 731 -13.15 14.05 18.69
N ASP A 732 -13.22 15.26 19.25
CA ASP A 732 -14.24 16.27 18.90
C ASP A 732 -14.06 16.87 17.48
N LEU A 733 -12.97 16.52 16.79
CA LEU A 733 -12.61 17.03 15.45
C LEU A 733 -12.65 15.92 14.39
N VAL A 734 -13.08 14.70 14.76
CA VAL A 734 -13.20 13.55 13.88
C VAL A 734 -14.64 13.04 13.93
N GLU A 735 -15.28 12.97 12.78
CA GLU A 735 -16.63 12.43 12.62
C GLU A 735 -16.59 11.13 11.81
N LEU A 736 -17.29 10.09 12.28
CA LEU A 736 -17.48 8.85 11.54
C LEU A 736 -18.61 9.06 10.54
N ILE A 737 -18.31 8.90 9.24
CA ILE A 737 -19.28 9.08 8.15
C ILE A 737 -19.88 7.73 7.74
N ASP A 738 -19.05 6.68 7.71
CA ASP A 738 -19.39 5.31 7.35
C ASP A 738 -18.38 4.35 8.03
N ASP A 739 -18.60 3.04 7.97
CA ASP A 739 -17.78 2.03 8.68
C ASP A 739 -16.27 2.10 8.33
N ASP A 740 -15.96 2.55 7.11
CA ASP A 740 -14.60 2.73 6.57
C ASP A 740 -14.25 4.20 6.26
N GLU A 741 -15.09 5.17 6.64
CA GLU A 741 -14.93 6.60 6.28
C GLU A 741 -15.00 7.54 7.48
N VAL A 742 -13.98 8.40 7.61
CA VAL A 742 -13.92 9.46 8.62
C VAL A 742 -13.70 10.83 8.00
N GLU A 743 -14.33 11.86 8.55
CA GLU A 743 -14.09 13.26 8.24
C GLU A 743 -13.32 13.93 9.39
N MET A 744 -12.28 14.70 9.06
CA MET A 744 -11.45 15.39 10.05
C MET A 744 -11.45 16.90 9.80
N GLY A 745 -11.72 17.67 10.85
CA GLY A 745 -11.71 19.13 10.85
C GLY A 745 -10.38 19.74 11.26
N PHE A 746 -9.82 20.61 10.40
CA PHE A 746 -8.60 21.37 10.65
C PHE A 746 -8.90 22.87 10.66
N SER A 747 -8.76 23.48 11.83
CA SER A 747 -8.99 24.93 11.96
C SER A 747 -7.92 25.73 11.21
N LEU A 748 -8.38 26.62 10.34
CA LEU A 748 -7.53 27.60 9.66
C LEU A 748 -7.36 28.88 10.48
N ALA A 749 -7.85 28.94 11.73
CA ALA A 749 -7.78 30.13 12.58
C ALA A 749 -6.33 30.54 12.93
N SER A 750 -5.40 29.57 12.90
CA SER A 750 -3.97 29.82 13.10
C SER A 750 -3.31 30.58 11.94
N TYR A 751 -3.97 30.63 10.77
CA TYR A 751 -3.50 31.37 9.61
C TYR A 751 -4.01 32.81 9.63
N THR A 752 -3.06 33.74 9.52
CA THR A 752 -3.33 35.17 9.34
C THR A 752 -3.99 35.44 7.99
N GLU A 753 -4.70 36.57 7.86
CA GLU A 753 -5.35 36.96 6.60
C GLU A 753 -4.34 37.04 5.44
N LEU A 754 -3.12 37.53 5.72
CA LEU A 754 -2.04 37.57 4.74
C LEU A 754 -1.60 36.17 4.30
N GLN A 755 -1.49 35.20 5.21
CA GLN A 755 -1.15 33.82 4.84
C GLN A 755 -2.27 33.15 4.05
N ARG A 756 -3.53 33.35 4.45
CA ARG A 756 -4.69 32.83 3.72
C ARG A 756 -4.72 33.36 2.29
N SER A 757 -4.58 34.67 2.12
CA SER A 757 -4.54 35.32 0.81
C SER A 757 -3.35 34.84 -0.04
N ALA A 758 -2.14 34.75 0.54
CA ALA A 758 -0.95 34.26 -0.14
C ALA A 758 -1.07 32.82 -0.69
N MET A 759 -1.89 32.00 -0.03
CA MET A 759 -2.11 30.60 -0.36
C MET A 759 -3.39 30.35 -1.16
N GLY A 760 -4.16 31.41 -1.46
CA GLY A 760 -5.43 31.33 -2.17
C GLY A 760 -6.55 30.65 -1.37
N VAL A 761 -6.48 30.68 -0.05
CA VAL A 761 -7.57 30.19 0.82
C VAL A 761 -8.76 31.16 0.72
N PRO A 762 -9.99 30.68 0.47
CA PRO A 762 -11.17 31.53 0.41
C PRO A 762 -11.37 32.31 1.72
N SER A 763 -11.78 33.57 1.63
CA SER A 763 -11.97 34.42 2.83
C SER A 763 -13.10 33.93 3.73
N ALA A 764 -14.07 33.20 3.19
CA ALA A 764 -15.18 32.62 3.93
C ALA A 764 -14.81 31.31 4.65
N ALA A 765 -13.70 30.67 4.28
CA ALA A 765 -13.30 29.38 4.83
C ALA A 765 -12.70 29.55 6.23
N ASN A 766 -13.22 28.83 7.21
CA ASN A 766 -12.69 28.82 8.58
C ASN A 766 -12.04 27.50 8.94
N ASN A 767 -12.51 26.42 8.33
CA ASN A 767 -12.00 25.08 8.53
C ASN A 767 -11.70 24.41 7.18
N LEU A 768 -10.70 23.56 7.20
CA LEU A 768 -10.44 22.59 6.15
C LEU A 768 -10.96 21.24 6.65
N LEU A 769 -11.72 20.56 5.81
CA LEU A 769 -12.22 19.21 6.05
C LEU A 769 -11.42 18.24 5.19
N VAL A 770 -10.97 17.14 5.79
CA VAL A 770 -10.31 16.04 5.08
C VAL A 770 -11.13 14.80 5.31
N ARG A 771 -11.74 14.26 4.27
CA ARG A 771 -12.35 12.93 4.32
C ARG A 771 -11.32 11.89 3.95
N LEU A 772 -11.21 10.87 4.78
CA LEU A 772 -10.27 9.79 4.65
C LEU A 772 -11.03 8.48 4.73
N TYR A 773 -10.88 7.65 3.71
CA TYR A 773 -11.44 6.32 3.67
C TYR A 773 -10.32 5.29 3.83
N LEU A 774 -10.48 4.45 4.84
CA LEU A 774 -9.52 3.44 5.28
C LEU A 774 -10.24 2.11 5.37
N ASN A 775 -10.26 1.35 4.27
CA ASN A 775 -10.78 0.00 4.33
C ASN A 775 -9.71 -0.94 4.89
N ARG A 776 -9.94 -1.40 6.13
CA ARG A 776 -9.03 -2.33 6.84
C ARG A 776 -9.28 -3.80 6.46
N TYR A 777 -10.40 -4.10 5.80
CA TYR A 777 -10.88 -5.46 5.53
C TYR A 777 -10.67 -5.95 4.09
N GLY A 778 -10.31 -5.07 3.15
CA GLY A 778 -10.31 -5.33 1.72
C GLY A 778 -9.10 -4.77 0.99
N ASN A 779 -8.87 -5.28 -0.23
CA ASN A 779 -7.79 -4.85 -1.12
C ASN A 779 -8.01 -3.45 -1.73
N THR A 780 -8.97 -2.67 -1.21
CA THR A 780 -9.26 -1.33 -1.74
C THR A 780 -8.26 -0.32 -1.17
N PRO A 781 -7.49 0.36 -2.01
CA PRO A 781 -6.51 1.35 -1.55
C PRO A 781 -7.17 2.49 -0.76
N PRO A 782 -6.45 3.11 0.20
CA PRO A 782 -6.91 4.31 0.88
C PRO A 782 -7.29 5.41 -0.12
N ARG A 783 -8.31 6.20 0.20
CA ARG A 783 -8.73 7.33 -0.63
C ARG A 783 -9.03 8.55 0.23
N PHE A 784 -8.77 9.74 -0.30
CA PHE A 784 -9.02 10.98 0.44
C PHE A 784 -9.56 12.10 -0.45
N CYS A 785 -10.30 13.03 0.14
CA CYS A 785 -10.60 14.32 -0.48
C CYS A 785 -10.48 15.46 0.53
N THR A 786 -10.27 16.66 0.02
CA THR A 786 -10.10 17.87 0.84
C THR A 786 -11.09 18.94 0.39
N HIS A 787 -11.66 19.60 1.38
CA HIS A 787 -12.77 20.54 1.21
C HIS A 787 -12.60 21.72 2.14
N TYR A 788 -13.11 22.88 1.73
CA TYR A 788 -13.34 23.98 2.66
C TYR A 788 -14.75 23.86 3.24
N ASP A 789 -14.93 24.28 4.48
CA ASP A 789 -16.26 24.40 5.10
C ASP A 789 -17.19 25.37 4.35
N SER A 790 -16.62 26.25 3.52
CA SER A 790 -17.35 27.18 2.65
C SER A 790 -17.66 26.63 1.24
N ASP A 791 -17.32 25.37 0.94
CA ASP A 791 -17.60 24.78 -0.37
C ASP A 791 -19.12 24.61 -0.57
N ALA A 792 -19.60 24.93 -1.78
CA ALA A 792 -21.02 24.82 -2.10
C ALA A 792 -21.46 23.34 -2.15
N ASP A 793 -22.65 23.07 -1.63
CA ASP A 793 -23.31 21.76 -1.67
C ASP A 793 -22.50 20.62 -1.02
N LEU A 794 -21.61 20.92 -0.08
CA LEU A 794 -20.69 19.94 0.54
C LEU A 794 -21.43 18.72 1.13
N GLU A 795 -22.60 18.92 1.74
CA GLU A 795 -23.40 17.83 2.34
C GLU A 795 -24.15 16.98 1.30
N THR A 796 -24.43 17.52 0.11
CA THR A 796 -25.24 16.85 -0.94
C THR A 796 -24.43 16.44 -2.17
N MET A 797 -23.14 16.80 -2.21
CA MET A 797 -22.21 16.49 -3.29
C MET A 797 -21.83 15.01 -3.29
N GLN A 798 -21.83 14.40 -4.48
CA GLN A 798 -21.17 13.12 -4.68
C GLN A 798 -19.65 13.32 -4.73
N HIS A 799 -18.90 12.81 -3.75
CA HIS A 799 -17.45 13.02 -3.67
C HIS A 799 -16.69 12.13 -4.68
N ILE A 800 -15.63 12.70 -5.28
CA ILE A 800 -14.66 11.95 -6.12
C ILE A 800 -13.30 11.99 -5.41
N PRO A 801 -13.05 11.09 -4.45
CA PRO A 801 -11.81 11.07 -3.69
C PRO A 801 -10.63 10.58 -4.53
N TRP A 802 -9.43 11.03 -4.18
CA TRP A 802 -8.19 10.57 -4.79
C TRP A 802 -7.84 9.18 -4.27
N ILE A 803 -7.52 8.25 -5.18
CA ILE A 803 -7.19 6.88 -4.83
C ILE A 803 -5.67 6.71 -4.67
N CYS A 804 -5.24 6.17 -3.52
CA CYS A 804 -3.83 6.08 -3.12
C CYS A 804 -3.27 4.67 -3.36
N TYR A 805 -2.75 4.41 -4.55
CA TYR A 805 -1.95 3.22 -4.85
C TYR A 805 -0.49 3.43 -4.46
N GLU A 806 0.26 2.36 -4.19
CA GLU A 806 1.72 2.44 -3.98
C GLU A 806 2.45 3.04 -5.20
N SER A 807 1.93 2.79 -6.40
CA SER A 807 2.41 3.36 -7.66
C SER A 807 1.78 4.72 -8.00
N SER A 808 0.94 5.29 -7.14
CA SER A 808 0.24 6.54 -7.43
C SER A 808 1.24 7.67 -7.64
N ILE A 809 1.10 8.33 -8.79
CA ILE A 809 1.83 9.56 -9.09
C ILE A 809 1.20 10.68 -8.27
N VAL A 810 2.03 11.57 -7.72
CA VAL A 810 1.60 12.69 -6.89
C VAL A 810 0.53 13.53 -7.61
N PRO A 811 -0.61 13.91 -6.98
CA PRO A 811 -1.78 14.38 -7.71
C PRO A 811 -1.46 15.63 -8.54
N HIS A 812 -1.74 15.54 -9.84
CA HIS A 812 -1.65 16.67 -10.78
C HIS A 812 -3.05 17.19 -11.16
N GLU A 813 -4.08 16.40 -10.91
CA GLU A 813 -5.46 16.68 -11.23
C GLU A 813 -6.23 17.14 -9.98
N HIS A 814 -7.46 17.63 -10.19
CA HIS A 814 -8.33 18.07 -9.12
C HIS A 814 -8.72 16.87 -8.24
N VAL A 815 -8.53 17.00 -6.93
CA VAL A 815 -9.08 16.05 -5.95
C VAL A 815 -10.45 16.56 -5.57
N CYS A 816 -11.49 15.79 -5.91
CA CYS A 816 -12.89 16.20 -5.79
C CYS A 816 -13.19 17.54 -6.51
N PHE A 817 -14.29 18.19 -6.13
CA PHE A 817 -14.78 19.41 -6.79
C PHE A 817 -14.45 20.70 -6.05
N SER A 818 -13.75 20.63 -4.90
CA SER A 818 -13.33 21.81 -4.17
C SER A 818 -12.48 22.74 -5.07
N PRO A 819 -12.71 24.06 -5.07
CA PRO A 819 -11.93 24.99 -5.88
C PRO A 819 -10.43 24.87 -5.58
N GLN A 820 -9.63 24.67 -6.62
CA GLN A 820 -8.19 24.54 -6.45
C GLN A 820 -7.57 25.87 -6.03
N SER A 821 -6.77 25.80 -4.96
CA SER A 821 -5.94 26.87 -4.43
C SER A 821 -4.52 26.35 -4.24
N VAL A 822 -3.54 27.24 -4.05
CA VAL A 822 -2.17 26.80 -3.74
C VAL A 822 -2.16 25.93 -2.49
N PHE A 823 -2.98 26.29 -1.50
CA PHE A 823 -3.14 25.56 -0.24
C PHE A 823 -3.58 24.10 -0.47
N ILE A 824 -4.75 23.89 -1.08
CA ILE A 824 -5.29 22.54 -1.35
C ILE A 824 -4.36 21.76 -2.27
N TRP A 825 -3.86 22.41 -3.33
CA TRP A 825 -2.98 21.75 -4.29
C TRP A 825 -1.69 21.25 -3.64
N GLN A 826 -1.04 22.07 -2.81
CA GLN A 826 0.14 21.65 -2.05
C GLN A 826 -0.21 20.58 -1.02
N LEU A 827 -1.29 20.76 -0.26
CA LEU A 827 -1.68 19.86 0.80
C LEU A 827 -1.96 18.45 0.30
N ASN A 828 -2.75 18.30 -0.77
CA ASN A 828 -3.10 17.01 -1.34
C ASN A 828 -1.86 16.21 -1.76
N ARG A 829 -0.83 16.90 -2.27
CA ARG A 829 0.44 16.28 -2.64
C ARG A 829 1.24 15.80 -1.42
N LEU A 830 1.14 16.50 -0.30
CA LEU A 830 1.81 16.12 0.96
C LEU A 830 1.04 15.01 1.69
N ILE A 831 -0.30 15.07 1.69
CA ILE A 831 -1.18 14.02 2.22
C ILE A 831 -0.91 12.69 1.50
N LEU A 832 -0.92 12.66 0.15
CA LEU A 832 -0.66 11.43 -0.58
C LEU A 832 0.71 10.82 -0.22
N LYS A 833 1.76 11.65 -0.15
CA LYS A 833 3.09 11.20 0.25
C LYS A 833 3.10 10.58 1.64
N HIS A 834 2.31 11.12 2.56
CA HIS A 834 2.19 10.58 3.90
C HIS A 834 1.50 9.22 3.88
N ILE A 835 0.34 9.12 3.22
CA ILE A 835 -0.47 7.90 3.11
C ILE A 835 0.31 6.75 2.46
N ILE A 836 1.04 7.00 1.37
CA ILE A 836 1.81 5.94 0.68
C ILE A 836 3.01 5.44 1.52
N SER A 837 3.53 6.28 2.41
CA SER A 837 4.80 5.99 3.11
C SER A 837 4.67 5.18 4.41
N ARG A 838 3.46 5.01 4.95
CA ARG A 838 3.22 4.47 6.30
C ARG A 838 1.82 3.87 6.43
N ASP A 839 1.64 2.97 7.41
CA ASP A 839 0.31 2.68 7.95
C ASP A 839 -0.27 3.92 8.62
N VAL A 840 -1.51 4.25 8.24
CA VAL A 840 -2.19 5.47 8.67
C VAL A 840 -3.10 5.16 9.85
N THR A 841 -2.84 5.80 10.99
CA THR A 841 -3.78 5.91 12.12
C THR A 841 -4.42 7.28 12.11
N ILE A 842 -5.66 7.42 12.60
CA ILE A 842 -6.41 8.69 12.67
C ILE A 842 -5.59 9.74 13.44
N ALA A 843 -5.10 9.40 14.64
CA ALA A 843 -4.33 10.32 15.48
C ALA A 843 -2.99 10.72 14.82
N GLY A 844 -2.29 9.77 14.20
CA GLY A 844 -1.01 10.02 13.52
C GLY A 844 -1.18 10.87 12.27
N PHE A 845 -2.24 10.60 11.51
CA PHE A 845 -2.62 11.36 10.32
C PHE A 845 -2.99 12.79 10.68
N TYR A 846 -3.91 12.97 11.65
CA TYR A 846 -4.34 14.29 12.12
C TYR A 846 -3.16 15.15 12.58
N SER A 847 -2.27 14.58 13.39
CA SER A 847 -1.07 15.26 13.88
C SER A 847 -0.13 15.68 12.74
N THR A 848 0.05 14.80 11.75
CA THR A 848 0.92 15.06 10.59
C THR A 848 0.34 16.13 9.67
N VAL A 849 -0.96 16.07 9.36
CA VAL A 849 -1.65 17.06 8.53
C VAL A 849 -1.65 18.42 9.24
N SER A 850 -1.94 18.46 10.54
CA SER A 850 -1.87 19.68 11.35
C SER A 850 -0.46 20.30 11.36
N CYS A 851 0.59 19.47 11.45
CA CYS A 851 1.96 19.93 11.34
C CYS A 851 2.28 20.47 9.94
N THR A 852 1.84 19.76 8.91
CA THR A 852 2.03 20.11 7.50
C THR A 852 1.39 21.45 7.16
N ILE A 853 0.16 21.67 7.63
CA ILE A 853 -0.56 22.93 7.48
C ILE A 853 0.28 24.07 8.03
N ARG A 854 0.83 23.98 9.25
CA ARG A 854 1.64 25.08 9.82
C ARG A 854 2.92 25.42 9.05
N GLU A 855 3.49 24.46 8.31
CA GLU A 855 4.80 24.59 7.68
C GLU A 855 4.75 24.78 6.16
N MET A 856 3.56 24.91 5.55
CA MET A 856 3.40 24.96 4.08
C MET A 856 4.27 26.01 3.39
N GLY A 857 4.33 27.24 3.93
CA GLY A 857 5.10 28.35 3.34
C GLY A 857 6.62 28.14 3.38
N ARG A 858 7.11 27.19 4.18
CA ARG A 858 8.56 26.90 4.37
C ARG A 858 9.06 25.76 3.50
N VAL A 859 8.17 24.97 2.94
CA VAL A 859 8.51 23.84 2.06
C VAL A 859 8.24 24.17 0.60
N CYS A 860 8.85 23.41 -0.29
CA CYS A 860 8.57 23.49 -1.72
C CYS A 860 7.11 23.15 -1.99
N VAL A 861 6.41 24.03 -2.70
CA VAL A 861 5.00 23.83 -3.06
C VAL A 861 4.77 22.54 -3.87
N CYS A 862 5.76 22.11 -4.65
CA CYS A 862 5.64 20.94 -5.55
C CYS A 862 6.11 19.62 -4.92
N CYS A 863 7.26 19.62 -4.24
CA CYS A 863 7.91 18.40 -3.76
C CYS A 863 7.99 18.28 -2.24
N GLY A 864 7.65 19.32 -1.47
CA GLY A 864 7.69 19.31 -0.01
C GLY A 864 9.10 19.44 0.60
N ALA A 865 10.15 19.66 -0.20
CA ALA A 865 11.50 19.87 0.33
C ALA A 865 11.62 21.19 1.11
N ASP A 866 12.26 21.17 2.28
CA ASP A 866 12.53 22.35 3.12
C ASP A 866 13.38 23.39 2.36
N GLN A 867 12.95 24.66 2.38
CA GLN A 867 13.65 25.78 1.74
C GLN A 867 14.80 26.39 2.56
N LYS A 868 15.16 25.78 3.71
CA LYS A 868 16.24 26.18 4.62
C LYS A 868 16.10 27.60 5.18
N ALA A 869 14.86 28.08 5.32
CA ALA A 869 14.54 29.42 5.79
C ALA A 869 13.93 29.41 7.20
N LYS A 870 14.47 28.59 8.12
CA LYS A 870 13.87 28.27 9.43
C LYS A 870 13.56 29.48 10.33
N LYS A 871 14.28 30.59 10.18
CA LYS A 871 14.06 31.83 10.94
C LYS A 871 13.11 32.82 10.27
N ALA A 872 12.77 32.61 8.99
CA ALA A 872 11.96 33.52 8.21
C ALA A 872 10.46 33.16 8.26
N GLN A 873 9.61 34.19 8.35
CA GLN A 873 8.16 34.02 8.27
C GLN A 873 7.71 34.08 6.80
N LEU A 874 7.81 32.95 6.12
CA LEU A 874 7.39 32.81 4.73
C LEU A 874 5.88 32.55 4.66
N ARG A 875 5.14 33.41 3.96
CA ARG A 875 3.67 33.31 3.83
C ARG A 875 3.21 32.63 2.55
N ARG A 876 4.04 32.68 1.50
CA ARG A 876 3.75 32.09 0.19
C ARG A 876 4.63 30.89 -0.06
N SER A 877 4.01 29.76 -0.42
CA SER A 877 4.71 28.59 -0.93
C SER A 877 5.26 28.83 -2.33
N THR A 878 6.51 28.45 -2.56
CA THR A 878 7.17 28.60 -3.89
C THR A 878 7.84 27.28 -4.31
N PRO A 879 8.05 27.02 -5.61
CA PRO A 879 8.79 25.83 -6.05
C PRO A 879 10.27 25.93 -5.68
N CYS A 880 10.93 24.82 -5.34
CA CYS A 880 12.37 24.80 -5.10
C CYS A 880 13.18 25.05 -6.40
N SER A 881 14.51 25.02 -6.32
CA SER A 881 15.38 25.24 -7.48
C SER A 881 15.42 24.08 -8.49
N LEU A 882 14.74 22.97 -8.22
CA LEU A 882 14.66 21.85 -9.17
C LEU A 882 13.83 22.24 -10.38
N VAL A 883 14.38 22.01 -11.58
CA VAL A 883 13.72 22.34 -12.86
C VAL A 883 12.35 21.66 -12.97
N ALA A 884 12.24 20.39 -12.57
CA ALA A 884 10.96 19.67 -12.57
C ALA A 884 9.89 20.33 -11.69
N CYS A 885 10.27 20.87 -10.52
CA CYS A 885 9.33 21.59 -9.66
C CYS A 885 8.91 22.93 -10.28
N ALA A 886 9.85 23.65 -10.90
CA ALA A 886 9.53 24.89 -11.59
C ALA A 886 8.61 24.63 -12.80
N GLN A 887 8.91 23.64 -13.64
CA GLN A 887 8.08 23.26 -14.79
C GLN A 887 6.66 22.86 -14.36
N LEU A 888 6.56 22.02 -13.33
CA LEU A 888 5.28 21.65 -12.76
C LEU A 888 4.51 22.85 -12.22
N TRP A 889 5.19 23.75 -11.48
CA TRP A 889 4.55 24.95 -10.97
C TRP A 889 4.02 25.82 -12.11
N TYR A 890 4.79 26.03 -13.18
CA TYR A 890 4.39 26.85 -14.32
C TYR A 890 3.35 26.20 -15.24
N SER A 891 3.12 24.89 -15.15
CA SER A 891 2.04 24.22 -15.90
C SER A 891 0.66 24.37 -15.25
N LEU A 892 0.58 24.86 -14.01
CA LEU A 892 -0.69 25.06 -13.32
C LEU A 892 -1.50 26.23 -13.92
N PRO A 893 -2.84 26.23 -13.78
CA PRO A 893 -3.67 27.40 -14.07
C PRO A 893 -3.16 28.69 -13.41
N LEU A 894 -3.34 29.82 -14.10
CA LEU A 894 -2.77 31.11 -13.68
C LEU A 894 -3.31 31.56 -12.31
N GLU A 895 -4.59 31.33 -12.05
CA GLU A 895 -5.30 31.64 -10.81
C GLU A 895 -4.78 30.85 -9.60
N ILE A 896 -4.22 29.66 -9.81
CA ILE A 896 -3.56 28.91 -8.74
C ILE A 896 -2.20 29.54 -8.47
N ARG A 897 -1.42 29.83 -9.51
CA ARG A 897 -0.05 30.37 -9.36
C ARG A 897 -0.03 31.80 -8.83
N ILE A 898 -1.08 32.57 -9.11
CA ILE A 898 -1.24 33.97 -8.75
C ILE A 898 -2.65 34.18 -8.17
N PRO A 899 -2.91 33.78 -6.92
CA PRO A 899 -4.22 33.97 -6.29
C PRO A 899 -4.69 35.44 -6.29
N GLU A 900 -3.75 36.39 -6.26
CA GLU A 900 -4.01 37.84 -6.24
C GLU A 900 -4.73 38.32 -7.48
N ILE A 901 -4.68 37.58 -8.59
CA ILE A 901 -5.44 37.95 -9.79
C ILE A 901 -6.96 37.91 -9.55
N ARG A 902 -7.39 37.13 -8.55
CA ARG A 902 -8.77 37.04 -8.07
C ARG A 902 -9.03 37.97 -6.88
N THR A 903 -8.08 38.09 -5.96
CA THR A 903 -8.32 38.71 -4.64
C THR A 903 -7.70 40.11 -4.47
N ASP A 904 -6.61 40.43 -5.17
CA ASP A 904 -5.85 41.68 -4.98
C ASP A 904 -5.30 42.23 -6.31
N ILE A 905 -6.21 42.70 -7.15
CA ILE A 905 -5.89 43.23 -8.47
C ILE A 905 -4.98 44.45 -8.45
N PHE A 906 -4.92 45.21 -7.34
CA PHE A 906 -4.03 46.37 -7.24
C PHE A 906 -2.57 45.97 -7.11
N THR A 907 -2.27 44.88 -6.41
CA THR A 907 -0.92 44.31 -6.36
C THR A 907 -0.48 43.85 -7.75
N VAL A 908 -1.36 43.15 -8.46
CA VAL A 908 -1.09 42.74 -9.85
C VAL A 908 -0.87 43.95 -10.76
N ASP A 909 -1.72 44.98 -10.66
CA ASP A 909 -1.57 46.21 -11.43
C ASP A 909 -0.23 46.90 -11.16
N MET A 910 0.18 46.99 -9.88
CA MET A 910 1.45 47.61 -9.49
C MET A 910 2.64 46.85 -10.10
N LEU A 911 2.62 45.52 -10.07
CA LEU A 911 3.66 44.69 -10.67
C LEU A 911 3.72 44.90 -12.19
N LEU A 912 2.58 44.86 -12.89
CA LEU A 912 2.51 45.10 -14.34
C LEU A 912 2.93 46.54 -14.71
N SER A 913 2.53 47.53 -13.91
CA SER A 913 2.92 48.93 -14.06
C SER A 913 4.44 49.09 -13.96
N SER A 914 5.08 48.37 -13.04
CA SER A 914 6.54 48.39 -12.89
C SER A 914 7.28 47.76 -14.06
N VAL A 915 6.77 46.65 -14.59
CA VAL A 915 7.30 46.01 -15.81
C VAL A 915 7.12 46.92 -17.02
N TYR A 916 5.98 47.60 -17.13
CA TYR A 916 5.72 48.57 -18.19
C TYR A 916 6.74 49.73 -18.18
N ASN A 917 6.99 50.31 -17.00
CA ASN A 917 7.96 51.41 -16.86
C ASN A 917 9.37 50.97 -17.19
N ALA A 918 9.78 49.78 -16.76
CA ALA A 918 11.06 49.21 -17.14
C ALA A 918 11.18 49.03 -18.66
N ALA A 919 10.13 48.57 -19.34
CA ALA A 919 10.12 48.49 -20.79
C ALA A 919 10.16 49.88 -21.47
N CYS A 920 9.57 50.92 -20.86
CA CYS A 920 9.66 52.29 -21.36
C CYS A 920 11.09 52.86 -21.36
N THR A 921 12.02 52.32 -20.56
CA THR A 921 13.43 52.77 -20.60
C THR A 921 14.17 52.27 -21.84
N GLY A 922 13.55 51.42 -22.68
CA GLY A 922 14.16 50.85 -23.87
C GLY A 922 15.22 49.77 -23.62
N SER A 923 15.42 49.36 -22.37
CA SER A 923 16.42 48.36 -21.95
C SER A 923 15.78 47.33 -21.03
N LEU A 924 16.11 46.06 -21.24
CA LEU A 924 15.60 44.95 -20.39
C LEU A 924 16.45 44.70 -19.14
N LYS A 925 17.42 45.57 -18.84
CA LYS A 925 18.34 45.42 -17.69
C LYS A 925 17.64 45.36 -16.32
N PHE A 926 16.41 45.88 -16.21
CA PHE A 926 15.59 45.80 -14.98
C PHE A 926 14.56 44.67 -15.01
N LEU A 927 14.53 43.87 -16.08
CA LEU A 927 13.61 42.76 -16.29
C LEU A 927 14.42 41.46 -16.52
N PRO A 928 15.23 41.04 -15.53
CA PRO A 928 16.05 39.84 -15.67
C PRO A 928 15.17 38.62 -15.92
N ASP A 929 15.60 37.74 -16.83
CA ASP A 929 14.91 36.50 -17.18
C ASP A 929 13.47 36.69 -17.72
N CYS A 930 13.13 37.89 -18.21
CA CYS A 930 11.84 38.13 -18.84
C CYS A 930 11.67 37.27 -20.10
N PRO A 931 10.57 36.52 -20.23
CA PRO A 931 10.34 35.64 -21.39
C PRO A 931 10.10 36.39 -22.70
N ILE A 932 9.85 37.70 -22.63
CA ILE A 932 9.57 38.57 -23.78
C ILE A 932 10.83 39.38 -24.10
N ARG A 933 11.38 39.16 -25.30
CA ARG A 933 12.75 39.59 -25.64
C ARG A 933 12.90 41.05 -26.07
N THR A 934 11.81 41.81 -26.22
CA THR A 934 11.90 43.22 -26.60
C THR A 934 10.99 44.11 -25.76
N ALA A 935 11.49 45.30 -25.43
CA ALA A 935 10.75 46.34 -24.71
C ALA A 935 9.47 46.76 -25.46
N SER A 936 9.51 46.82 -26.79
CA SER A 936 8.36 47.16 -27.64
C SER A 936 7.25 46.10 -27.54
N SER A 937 7.61 44.82 -27.58
CA SER A 937 6.65 43.72 -27.40
C SER A 937 6.01 43.74 -26.02
N ILE A 938 6.80 43.96 -24.95
CA ILE A 938 6.27 44.06 -23.58
C ILE A 938 5.21 45.16 -23.49
N LYS A 939 5.52 46.36 -24.01
CA LYS A 939 4.56 47.48 -24.02
C LYS A 939 3.32 47.16 -24.86
N ALA A 940 3.48 46.51 -26.01
CA ALA A 940 2.35 46.13 -26.87
C ALA A 940 1.42 45.14 -26.16
N ILE A 941 1.97 44.10 -25.51
CA ILE A 941 1.22 43.13 -24.71
C ILE A 941 0.47 43.84 -23.59
N LEU A 942 1.17 44.59 -22.74
CA LEU A 942 0.55 45.23 -21.58
C LEU A 942 -0.52 46.25 -21.98
N ASN A 943 -0.33 46.99 -23.08
CA ASN A 943 -1.35 47.92 -23.57
C ASN A 943 -2.55 47.25 -24.26
N SER A 944 -2.45 45.97 -24.64
CA SER A 944 -3.59 45.23 -25.19
C SER A 944 -4.46 44.59 -24.10
N LEU A 945 -3.93 44.38 -22.89
CA LEU A 945 -4.66 43.78 -21.79
C LEU A 945 -5.93 44.56 -21.42
N PRO A 946 -7.03 43.88 -21.05
CA PRO A 946 -8.21 44.54 -20.51
C PRO A 946 -7.95 45.05 -19.08
N LYS A 947 -8.93 45.78 -18.52
CA LYS A 947 -8.91 46.10 -17.08
C LYS A 947 -8.82 44.82 -16.26
N LEU A 948 -8.06 44.84 -15.16
CA LEU A 948 -7.88 43.67 -14.30
C LEU A 948 -9.18 43.15 -13.67
N SER A 949 -10.21 44.00 -13.51
CA SER A 949 -11.54 43.53 -13.08
C SER A 949 -12.15 42.52 -14.06
N VAL A 950 -11.93 42.69 -15.36
CA VAL A 950 -12.39 41.74 -16.39
C VAL A 950 -11.68 40.40 -16.26
N ILE A 951 -10.39 40.42 -15.90
CA ILE A 951 -9.59 39.21 -15.69
C ILE A 951 -10.00 38.51 -14.39
N ARG A 952 -10.17 39.28 -13.31
CA ARG A 952 -10.60 38.80 -11.99
C ARG A 952 -11.92 38.04 -12.05
N ASP A 953 -12.87 38.55 -12.81
CA ASP A 953 -14.24 38.01 -12.89
C ASP A 953 -14.37 36.94 -14.00
N ALA A 954 -13.30 36.64 -14.74
CA ALA A 954 -13.32 35.67 -15.83
C ALA A 954 -13.38 34.23 -15.32
N VAL A 955 -14.28 33.39 -15.83
CA VAL A 955 -14.32 31.96 -15.47
C VAL A 955 -13.01 31.25 -15.87
N HIS A 956 -12.48 31.52 -17.08
CA HIS A 956 -11.22 30.97 -17.58
C HIS A 956 -10.25 32.09 -17.96
N ILE A 957 -9.32 32.41 -17.06
CA ILE A 957 -8.41 33.56 -17.22
C ILE A 957 -7.53 33.41 -18.47
N SER A 958 -6.91 32.25 -18.68
CA SER A 958 -6.04 31.98 -19.83
C SER A 958 -6.72 32.27 -21.17
N ARG A 959 -7.97 31.82 -21.35
CA ARG A 959 -8.77 32.07 -22.56
C ARG A 959 -9.12 33.54 -22.75
N VAL A 960 -9.31 34.29 -21.66
CA VAL A 960 -9.53 35.73 -21.74
C VAL A 960 -8.26 36.44 -22.18
N LEU A 961 -7.11 36.12 -21.58
CA LEU A 961 -5.83 36.73 -21.92
C LEU A 961 -5.40 36.46 -23.37
N GLU A 962 -5.60 35.24 -23.86
CA GLU A 962 -5.28 34.83 -25.23
C GLU A 962 -6.00 35.67 -26.30
N LYS A 963 -7.24 36.11 -26.02
CA LYS A 963 -8.01 37.00 -26.91
C LYS A 963 -7.38 38.39 -27.08
N TYR A 964 -6.58 38.84 -26.11
CA TYR A 964 -5.94 40.16 -26.16
C TYR A 964 -4.50 40.09 -26.64
N HIS A 965 -3.76 39.02 -26.34
CA HIS A 965 -2.44 38.75 -26.90
C HIS A 965 -2.00 37.30 -26.64
N ALA A 966 -1.34 36.66 -27.60
CA ALA A 966 -0.84 35.28 -27.46
C ALA A 966 0.13 35.11 -26.26
N ASP A 967 1.08 36.04 -26.10
CA ASP A 967 2.02 36.06 -24.97
C ASP A 967 1.49 36.72 -23.67
N ALA A 968 0.21 37.11 -23.58
CA ALA A 968 -0.33 37.83 -22.41
C ALA A 968 -0.15 37.04 -21.11
N GLU A 969 -0.59 35.78 -21.10
CA GLU A 969 -0.45 34.91 -19.93
C GLU A 969 1.01 34.71 -19.56
N LYS A 970 1.89 34.48 -20.55
CA LYS A 970 3.33 34.27 -20.33
C LYS A 970 3.96 35.46 -19.61
N LEU A 971 3.62 36.70 -20.03
CA LEU A 971 4.15 37.91 -19.42
C LEU A 971 3.57 38.15 -18.02
N ILE A 972 2.25 38.02 -17.82
CA ILE A 972 1.60 38.21 -16.51
C ILE A 972 2.10 37.17 -15.50
N SER A 973 2.17 35.91 -15.94
CA SER A 973 2.75 34.79 -15.20
C SER A 973 4.11 35.16 -14.65
N TRP A 974 5.05 35.51 -15.54
CA TRP A 974 6.40 35.87 -15.14
C TRP A 974 6.42 37.13 -14.25
N ALA A 975 5.67 38.16 -14.61
CA ALA A 975 5.66 39.43 -13.88
C ALA A 975 5.29 39.26 -12.41
N CYS A 976 4.34 38.37 -12.10
CA CYS A 976 3.83 38.14 -10.75
C CYS A 976 4.57 37.03 -9.98
N THR A 977 5.28 36.13 -10.67
CA THR A 977 5.97 34.98 -10.05
C THR A 977 7.49 35.12 -9.99
N GLN A 978 8.09 36.05 -10.73
CA GLN A 978 9.52 36.36 -10.64
C GLN A 978 9.91 36.78 -9.21
N PHE A 979 9.02 37.49 -8.52
CA PHE A 979 9.18 37.81 -7.11
C PHE A 979 8.75 36.60 -6.28
N ARG A 980 9.75 35.87 -5.80
CA ARG A 980 9.57 34.66 -4.99
C ARG A 980 9.27 34.94 -3.51
N GLY A 981 8.69 36.11 -3.20
CA GLY A 981 8.18 36.48 -1.89
C GLY A 981 6.67 36.69 -1.93
N TYR A 982 6.14 37.42 -0.96
CA TYR A 982 4.73 37.80 -0.93
C TYR A 982 4.57 39.30 -0.73
N ILE A 983 3.81 39.93 -1.63
CA ILE A 983 3.42 41.33 -1.58
C ILE A 983 1.91 41.39 -1.69
N ALA A 984 1.29 42.26 -0.89
CA ALA A 984 -0.15 42.45 -0.86
C ALA A 984 -0.49 43.92 -0.66
N THR A 985 -1.69 44.33 -1.04
CA THR A 985 -2.27 45.61 -0.63
C THR A 985 -2.31 45.64 0.89
N ALA A 986 -1.75 46.69 1.51
CA ALA A 986 -1.69 46.78 2.95
C ALA A 986 -3.10 46.89 3.56
N SER A 987 -3.40 46.01 4.51
CA SER A 987 -4.64 45.96 5.29
C SER A 987 -4.33 45.86 6.80
N GLY A 988 -5.36 45.93 7.65
CA GLY A 988 -5.23 45.71 9.10
C GLY A 988 -4.12 46.52 9.77
N LEU A 989 -3.28 45.84 10.56
CA LEU A 989 -2.13 46.43 11.26
C LEU A 989 -1.07 46.98 10.29
N CYS A 990 -0.97 46.44 9.07
CA CYS A 990 -0.02 46.90 8.08
C CYS A 990 -0.45 48.17 7.35
N LYS A 991 -1.72 48.58 7.44
CA LYS A 991 -2.21 49.81 6.79
C LYS A 991 -1.76 51.05 7.57
N ILE A 992 -0.91 51.86 6.95
CA ILE A 992 -0.44 53.11 7.54
C ILE A 992 -1.48 54.20 7.32
N LYS A 993 -1.95 54.79 8.41
CA LYS A 993 -2.90 55.92 8.41
C LYS A 993 -2.15 57.23 8.14
N ASN A 994 -2.89 58.31 7.86
CA ASN A 994 -2.36 59.68 7.67
C ASN A 994 -1.41 59.85 6.46
N LEU A 995 -1.54 59.00 5.44
CA LEU A 995 -0.93 59.23 4.14
C LEU A 995 -1.86 60.08 3.25
N PRO A 996 -1.33 60.81 2.25
CA PRO A 996 -2.13 61.60 1.32
C PRO A 996 -3.26 60.78 0.68
N ILE A 997 -4.41 61.42 0.47
CA ILE A 997 -5.58 60.78 -0.17
C ILE A 997 -5.18 60.25 -1.56
N GLY A 998 -5.63 59.04 -1.89
CA GLY A 998 -5.27 58.37 -3.15
C GLY A 998 -3.94 57.62 -3.11
N THR A 999 -3.23 57.60 -1.97
CA THR A 999 -2.01 56.79 -1.82
C THR A 999 -2.34 55.30 -1.77
N HIS A 1000 -1.80 54.53 -2.71
CA HIS A 1000 -1.83 53.06 -2.65
C HIS A 1000 -0.65 52.57 -1.82
N GLN A 1001 -0.92 51.60 -0.95
CA GLN A 1001 0.06 51.06 0.00
C GLN A 1001 0.12 49.57 -0.20
N PHE A 1002 1.31 49.06 -0.47
CA PHE A 1002 1.56 47.63 -0.56
C PHE A 1002 2.58 47.26 0.51
N VAL A 1003 2.34 46.11 1.14
CA VAL A 1003 3.23 45.52 2.14
C VAL A 1003 3.95 44.34 1.51
N LEU A 1004 5.27 44.36 1.60
CA LEU A 1004 6.13 43.25 1.21
C LEU A 1004 6.29 42.38 2.46
N ALA A 1005 5.32 41.49 2.65
CA ALA A 1005 5.15 40.73 3.88
C ALA A 1005 6.34 39.80 4.15
N ASN A 1006 6.90 39.21 3.07
CA ASN A 1006 8.21 38.57 3.10
C ASN A 1006 8.88 38.66 1.73
N ALA A 1007 10.20 38.80 1.70
CA ALA A 1007 10.99 38.69 0.46
C ALA A 1007 11.19 37.22 0.06
N SER A 1008 12.02 36.97 -0.95
CA SER A 1008 12.42 35.61 -1.29
C SER A 1008 13.11 34.92 -0.10
N PRO A 1009 13.01 33.59 0.04
CA PRO A 1009 13.63 32.85 1.15
C PRO A 1009 15.10 33.19 1.35
N LYS A 1010 15.84 33.38 0.25
CA LYS A 1010 17.25 33.77 0.26
C LYS A 1010 17.47 35.18 0.82
N LEU A 1011 16.69 36.16 0.39
CA LEU A 1011 16.81 37.56 0.85
C LEU A 1011 16.38 37.70 2.31
N GLU A 1012 15.27 37.08 2.71
CA GLU A 1012 14.84 37.07 4.11
C GLU A 1012 15.89 36.43 5.03
N THR A 1013 16.39 35.25 4.66
CA THR A 1013 17.40 34.57 5.47
C THR A 1013 18.69 35.40 5.58
N ALA A 1014 19.11 36.04 4.48
CA ALA A 1014 20.29 36.90 4.49
C ALA A 1014 20.11 38.13 5.39
N TYR A 1015 18.95 38.79 5.35
CA TYR A 1015 18.63 39.91 6.24
C TYR A 1015 18.53 39.49 7.70
N LEU A 1016 17.78 38.41 7.99
CA LEU A 1016 17.62 37.89 9.34
C LEU A 1016 18.94 37.37 9.94
N SER A 1017 19.93 36.98 9.11
CA SER A 1017 21.27 36.63 9.59
C SER A 1017 22.02 37.81 10.22
N ARG A 1018 21.62 39.05 9.92
CA ARG A 1018 22.14 40.28 10.53
C ARG A 1018 21.45 40.65 11.85
N LEU A 1019 20.33 40.00 12.18
CA LEU A 1019 19.58 40.21 13.42
C LEU A 1019 19.86 39.06 14.40
N PRO A 1020 20.64 39.30 15.49
CA PRO A 1020 20.97 38.23 16.43
C PRO A 1020 19.74 37.67 17.16
N LYS A 1021 18.67 38.47 17.34
CA LYS A 1021 17.38 38.04 17.91
C LYS A 1021 16.22 38.64 17.09
N PRO A 1022 15.03 38.01 17.05
CA PRO A 1022 13.85 38.61 16.41
C PRO A 1022 13.46 39.97 16.99
N SER A 1023 13.80 40.24 18.26
CA SER A 1023 13.60 41.51 18.96
C SER A 1023 14.74 42.52 18.80
N SER A 1024 15.74 42.24 17.96
CA SER A 1024 16.83 43.17 17.68
C SER A 1024 16.29 44.52 17.20
N GLU A 1025 16.94 45.60 17.62
CA GLU A 1025 16.61 46.98 17.24
C GLU A 1025 16.73 47.12 15.71
N THR A 1026 15.68 47.65 15.08
CA THR A 1026 15.67 48.04 13.67
C THR A 1026 15.14 49.47 13.53
N THR A 1027 15.57 50.16 12.48
CA THR A 1027 15.17 51.54 12.19
C THR A 1027 14.38 51.60 10.89
N VAL A 1028 13.32 52.42 10.88
CA VAL A 1028 12.54 52.71 9.67
C VAL A 1028 13.22 53.84 8.91
N LEU A 1029 13.62 53.58 7.66
CA LEU A 1029 14.16 54.60 6.75
C LEU A 1029 13.43 54.54 5.40
N PHE A 1030 13.53 55.60 4.62
CA PHE A 1030 12.84 55.75 3.33
C PHE A 1030 13.82 55.72 2.16
N HIS A 1031 13.45 55.08 1.06
CA HIS A 1031 14.21 55.09 -0.20
C HIS A 1031 13.34 55.62 -1.35
N GLY A 1032 13.80 56.67 -2.02
CA GLY A 1032 13.17 57.18 -3.23
C GLY A 1032 13.75 56.55 -4.48
N THR A 1033 12.89 56.07 -5.37
CA THR A 1033 13.32 55.48 -6.64
C THR A 1033 12.23 55.61 -7.71
N SER A 1034 12.55 55.23 -8.94
CA SER A 1034 11.60 55.20 -10.05
C SER A 1034 11.00 53.80 -10.24
N LEU A 1035 9.77 53.73 -10.76
CA LEU A 1035 8.98 52.50 -10.78
C LEU A 1035 9.59 51.41 -11.70
N ASP A 1036 10.40 51.78 -12.68
CA ASP A 1036 11.18 50.87 -13.53
C ASP A 1036 12.17 49.99 -12.77
N ARG A 1037 12.60 50.41 -11.57
CA ARG A 1037 13.57 49.66 -10.76
C ARG A 1037 12.93 48.62 -9.87
N LEU A 1038 11.61 48.71 -9.64
CA LEU A 1038 10.92 47.85 -8.69
C LEU A 1038 11.05 46.36 -9.02
N PRO A 1039 10.94 45.86 -10.28
CA PRO A 1039 11.10 44.43 -10.57
C PRO A 1039 12.48 43.88 -10.15
N ALA A 1040 13.54 44.64 -10.40
CA ALA A 1040 14.90 44.29 -9.97
C ALA A 1040 15.05 44.36 -8.44
N ILE A 1041 14.48 45.39 -7.78
CA ILE A 1041 14.52 45.52 -6.32
C ILE A 1041 13.78 44.37 -5.63
N LEU A 1042 12.63 43.94 -6.15
CA LEU A 1042 11.87 42.81 -5.60
C LEU A 1042 12.65 41.49 -5.68
N THR A 1043 13.40 41.28 -6.76
CA THR A 1043 14.13 40.02 -7.00
C THR A 1043 15.51 39.99 -6.34
N GLN A 1044 16.20 41.13 -6.25
CA GLN A 1044 17.60 41.23 -5.81
C GLN A 1044 17.77 41.96 -4.47
N GLY A 1045 16.74 42.62 -3.97
CA GLY A 1045 16.85 43.60 -2.88
C GLY A 1045 17.42 44.93 -3.36
N LEU A 1046 17.65 45.85 -2.42
CA LEU A 1046 18.42 47.06 -2.71
C LEU A 1046 19.90 46.69 -2.82
N VAL A 1047 20.53 47.13 -3.92
CA VAL A 1047 21.94 46.82 -4.23
C VAL A 1047 22.75 48.11 -4.41
N VAL A 1048 24.03 48.07 -4.07
CA VAL A 1048 24.94 49.20 -4.23
C VAL A 1048 25.24 49.39 -5.72
N CYS A 1049 24.71 50.47 -6.30
CA CYS A 1049 24.93 50.82 -7.71
C CYS A 1049 26.01 51.90 -7.92
N SER A 1050 26.65 52.42 -6.86
CA SER A 1050 27.62 53.51 -6.95
C SER A 1050 28.80 53.17 -7.88
N GLY A 1051 29.13 54.06 -8.82
CA GLY A 1051 30.19 53.84 -9.80
C GLY A 1051 29.83 52.85 -10.92
N THR A 1052 28.56 52.46 -11.05
CA THR A 1052 28.06 51.63 -12.16
C THR A 1052 27.22 52.47 -13.13
N SER A 1053 26.95 51.93 -14.32
CA SER A 1053 26.02 52.55 -15.29
C SER A 1053 24.55 52.63 -14.82
N LEU A 1054 24.25 52.06 -13.64
CA LEU A 1054 22.93 52.10 -13.02
C LEU A 1054 22.77 53.23 -11.97
N GLU A 1055 23.88 53.90 -11.60
CA GLU A 1055 23.89 55.05 -10.70
C GLU A 1055 23.08 56.21 -11.30
N ARG A 1056 22.08 56.70 -10.56
CA ARG A 1056 21.26 57.85 -10.98
C ARG A 1056 21.73 59.16 -10.37
N THR A 1057 22.15 59.09 -9.11
CA THR A 1057 22.56 60.24 -8.31
C THR A 1057 23.91 59.89 -7.74
N GLY A 1058 24.92 60.72 -8.01
CA GLY A 1058 26.31 60.41 -7.64
C GLY A 1058 26.49 60.10 -6.16
N ALA A 1059 27.51 59.32 -5.86
CA ALA A 1059 27.90 58.88 -4.51
C ALA A 1059 28.54 59.98 -3.63
N VAL A 1060 27.85 61.11 -3.41
CA VAL A 1060 28.38 62.30 -2.70
C VAL A 1060 28.85 62.01 -1.27
N TYR A 1061 28.23 61.05 -0.59
CA TYR A 1061 28.59 60.62 0.77
C TYR A 1061 29.27 59.23 0.80
N GLY A 1062 29.87 58.82 -0.32
CA GLY A 1062 30.51 57.51 -0.48
C GLY A 1062 29.61 56.47 -1.14
N LYS A 1063 30.20 55.30 -1.43
CA LYS A 1063 29.50 54.19 -2.11
C LYS A 1063 28.48 53.55 -1.17
N GLY A 1064 27.24 53.38 -1.61
CA GLY A 1064 26.22 52.71 -0.80
C GLY A 1064 24.79 52.84 -1.31
N ILE A 1065 23.87 52.23 -0.58
CA ILE A 1065 22.41 52.37 -0.73
C ILE A 1065 21.98 53.55 0.13
N TYR A 1066 21.46 54.60 -0.50
CA TYR A 1066 21.07 55.84 0.15
C TYR A 1066 19.65 55.76 0.69
N LEU A 1067 19.48 56.15 1.95
CA LEU A 1067 18.23 56.11 2.71
C LEU A 1067 18.11 57.40 3.53
N ALA A 1068 16.89 57.83 3.84
CA ALA A 1068 16.65 59.04 4.65
C ALA A 1068 15.69 58.76 5.81
N GLU A 1069 15.89 59.47 6.93
CA GLU A 1069 14.95 59.49 8.06
C GLU A 1069 13.67 60.28 7.70
N ASP A 1070 13.84 61.37 6.95
CA ASP A 1070 12.74 62.21 6.47
C ASP A 1070 12.21 61.73 5.10
N PRO A 1071 10.94 61.31 5.00
CA PRO A 1071 10.33 60.92 3.73
C PRO A 1071 10.45 61.98 2.64
N ALA A 1072 10.43 63.28 2.97
CA ALA A 1072 10.52 64.34 1.96
C ALA A 1072 11.85 64.32 1.19
N THR A 1073 12.94 63.98 1.88
CA THR A 1073 14.27 63.80 1.27
C THR A 1073 14.26 62.65 0.28
N SER A 1074 13.68 61.50 0.63
CA SER A 1074 13.57 60.37 -0.30
C SER A 1074 12.59 60.66 -1.43
N PHE A 1075 11.48 61.34 -1.15
CA PHE A 1075 10.45 61.67 -2.13
C PHE A 1075 10.99 62.52 -3.29
N SER A 1076 12.01 63.37 -3.09
CA SER A 1076 12.63 64.14 -4.20
C SER A 1076 13.30 63.25 -5.26
N TYR A 1077 13.64 62.01 -4.93
CA TYR A 1077 14.19 61.03 -5.87
C TYR A 1077 13.10 60.18 -6.55
N SER A 1078 11.84 60.30 -6.11
CA SER A 1078 10.67 59.60 -6.64
C SER A 1078 10.10 60.33 -7.86
N THR A 1079 10.27 59.75 -9.05
CA THR A 1079 9.77 60.31 -10.32
C THR A 1079 8.29 59.97 -10.56
N ILE A 1080 7.60 60.80 -11.34
CA ILE A 1080 6.26 60.49 -11.85
C ILE A 1080 6.38 59.40 -12.91
N ASN A 1081 5.53 58.38 -12.83
CA ASN A 1081 5.53 57.24 -13.73
C ASN A 1081 4.23 57.17 -14.54
N SER A 1082 4.33 56.76 -15.81
CA SER A 1082 3.17 56.34 -16.60
C SER A 1082 2.83 54.88 -16.29
N SER A 1083 1.73 54.35 -16.82
CA SER A 1083 1.43 52.92 -16.71
C SER A 1083 0.87 52.38 -18.03
N TRP A 1084 0.59 51.09 -18.07
CA TRP A 1084 -0.08 50.43 -19.18
C TRP A 1084 -1.52 50.94 -19.33
N ARG A 1085 -2.05 50.88 -20.56
CA ARG A 1085 -3.26 51.59 -21.01
C ARG A 1085 -4.47 51.51 -20.07
N ASN A 1086 -4.75 50.34 -19.49
CA ASN A 1086 -5.95 50.09 -18.67
C ASN A 1086 -5.64 49.95 -17.17
N SER A 1087 -4.46 50.41 -16.73
CA SER A 1087 -4.05 50.47 -15.33
C SER A 1087 -4.85 51.51 -14.53
N ALA A 1088 -5.11 51.22 -13.26
CA ALA A 1088 -5.62 52.18 -12.28
C ALA A 1088 -4.51 52.99 -11.58
N LEU A 1089 -3.23 52.70 -11.86
CA LEU A 1089 -2.06 53.23 -11.13
C LEU A 1089 -1.18 54.18 -11.97
N SER A 1090 -1.79 54.92 -12.92
CA SER A 1090 -1.08 55.92 -13.72
C SER A 1090 -0.82 57.21 -12.94
N ASN A 1091 0.23 57.96 -13.31
CA ASN A 1091 0.61 59.25 -12.71
C ASN A 1091 0.93 59.16 -11.21
N MET A 1092 1.68 58.12 -10.83
CA MET A 1092 2.07 57.82 -9.46
C MET A 1092 3.58 58.00 -9.25
N ARG A 1093 3.96 58.34 -8.01
CA ARG A 1093 5.35 58.43 -7.53
C ARG A 1093 5.62 57.33 -6.52
N LEU A 1094 6.72 56.60 -6.72
CA LEU A 1094 7.11 55.47 -5.89
C LEU A 1094 8.04 55.90 -4.75
N MET A 1095 7.72 55.52 -3.52
CA MET A 1095 8.65 55.58 -2.38
C MET A 1095 8.61 54.25 -1.62
N LEU A 1096 9.77 53.78 -1.17
CA LEU A 1096 9.89 52.56 -0.39
C LEU A 1096 10.04 52.88 1.09
N GLY A 1097 9.37 52.08 1.92
CA GLY A 1097 9.63 52.01 3.35
C GLY A 1097 10.53 50.82 3.66
N CYS A 1098 11.69 51.11 4.25
CA CYS A 1098 12.75 50.15 4.48
C CYS A 1098 12.97 49.91 5.97
N GLU A 1099 13.27 48.67 6.29
CA GLU A 1099 13.61 48.20 7.61
C GLU A 1099 15.12 47.95 7.67
N VAL A 1100 15.82 48.69 8.52
CA VAL A 1100 17.29 48.70 8.56
C VAL A 1100 17.80 48.15 9.87
N VAL A 1101 18.85 47.34 9.81
CA VAL A 1101 19.48 46.72 10.97
C VAL A 1101 20.06 47.81 11.90
N GLY A 1102 19.77 47.71 13.21
CA GLY A 1102 20.25 48.66 14.20
C GLY A 1102 19.77 50.08 13.92
N LYS A 1103 20.70 51.05 14.06
CA LYS A 1103 20.47 52.48 13.82
C LYS A 1103 20.80 52.92 12.38
N GLY A 1104 21.06 51.95 11.48
CA GLY A 1104 21.63 52.21 10.16
C GLY A 1104 23.02 52.85 10.22
N ARG A 1105 23.47 53.41 9.09
CA ARG A 1105 24.77 54.10 8.98
C ARG A 1105 24.60 55.54 8.51
N SER A 1106 24.46 56.46 9.47
CA SER A 1106 24.34 57.89 9.17
C SER A 1106 25.66 58.42 8.60
N VAL A 1107 25.56 59.12 7.47
CA VAL A 1107 26.69 59.78 6.78
C VAL A 1107 26.54 61.30 6.70
N SER A 1108 25.32 61.78 6.94
CA SER A 1108 24.97 63.20 7.09
C SER A 1108 23.67 63.28 7.90
N ARG A 1109 23.28 64.50 8.31
CA ARG A 1109 22.07 64.71 9.13
C ARG A 1109 20.84 64.12 8.43
N GLY A 1110 20.27 63.07 9.01
CA GLY A 1110 19.09 62.37 8.49
C GLY A 1110 19.31 61.52 7.24
N ILE A 1111 20.56 61.34 6.78
CA ILE A 1111 20.91 60.56 5.58
C ILE A 1111 21.81 59.39 5.96
N HIS A 1112 21.47 58.20 5.45
CA HIS A 1112 22.21 56.97 5.66
C HIS A 1112 22.72 56.39 4.34
N ALA A 1113 23.90 55.79 4.36
CA ALA A 1113 24.46 55.06 3.24
C ALA A 1113 24.92 53.67 3.69
N LEU A 1114 24.24 52.62 3.22
CA LEU A 1114 24.55 51.23 3.57
C LEU A 1114 25.45 50.58 2.50
N GLU A 1115 26.54 49.93 2.92
CA GLU A 1115 27.48 49.28 2.02
C GLU A 1115 27.08 47.83 1.66
N ASP A 1116 26.17 47.23 2.43
CA ASP A 1116 25.69 45.86 2.23
C ASP A 1116 24.16 45.83 2.15
N GLY A 1117 23.62 45.24 1.07
CA GLY A 1117 22.17 45.09 0.89
C GLY A 1117 21.52 44.17 1.94
N ARG A 1118 22.31 43.34 2.64
CA ARG A 1118 21.81 42.50 3.74
C ARG A 1118 21.40 43.29 4.98
N ASP A 1119 21.79 44.56 5.09
CA ASP A 1119 21.47 45.38 6.25
C ASP A 1119 20.13 46.14 6.10
N VAL A 1120 19.44 45.96 4.96
CA VAL A 1120 18.16 46.61 4.65
C VAL A 1120 17.18 45.66 3.99
N MET A 1121 15.92 45.73 4.42
CA MET A 1121 14.80 45.04 3.78
C MET A 1121 13.73 46.05 3.35
N VAL A 1122 13.22 45.92 2.13
CA VAL A 1122 12.05 46.68 1.69
C VAL A 1122 10.81 46.02 2.29
N ARG A 1123 9.99 46.78 3.04
CA ARG A 1123 8.75 46.26 3.66
C ARG A 1123 7.50 46.96 3.14
N TYR A 1124 7.65 48.18 2.62
CA TYR A 1124 6.55 48.94 2.04
C TYR A 1124 6.89 49.46 0.66
N VAL A 1125 5.89 49.41 -0.22
CA VAL A 1125 5.86 50.09 -1.51
C VAL A 1125 4.69 51.07 -1.47
N PHE A 1126 4.99 52.35 -1.52
CA PHE A 1126 3.97 53.40 -1.53
C PHE A 1126 3.91 54.04 -2.92
N LEU A 1127 2.71 54.10 -3.48
CA LEU A 1127 2.43 54.84 -4.72
C LEU A 1127 1.56 56.06 -4.38
N PHE A 1128 2.18 57.23 -4.45
CA PHE A 1128 1.52 58.51 -4.19
C PHE A 1128 1.05 59.16 -5.49
N PRO A 1129 -0.14 59.79 -5.52
CA PRO A 1129 -0.53 60.64 -6.64
C PRO A 1129 0.54 61.71 -6.94
N HIS A 1130 0.78 62.02 -8.22
CA HIS A 1130 1.85 62.92 -8.65
C HIS A 1130 1.86 64.31 -7.96
N ASN A 1131 0.68 64.81 -7.58
CA ASN A 1131 0.46 66.08 -6.90
C ASN A 1131 0.52 65.99 -5.36
N SER A 1132 0.82 64.82 -4.80
CA SER A 1132 0.93 64.63 -3.36
C SER A 1132 2.20 65.23 -2.80
N VAL A 1133 2.12 65.68 -1.55
CA VAL A 1133 3.28 66.07 -0.73
C VAL A 1133 3.79 64.84 0.02
N ALA A 1134 5.10 64.81 0.30
CA ALA A 1134 5.69 63.75 1.12
C ALA A 1134 5.03 63.70 2.51
N PRO A 1135 4.82 62.50 3.08
CA PRO A 1135 4.28 62.38 4.43
C PRO A 1135 5.29 62.82 5.49
N VAL A 1136 4.80 63.23 6.66
CA VAL A 1136 5.64 63.61 7.79
C VAL A 1136 6.10 62.36 8.54
N ALA A 1137 7.43 62.20 8.73
CA ALA A 1137 8.03 61.02 9.36
C ALA A 1137 7.35 60.61 10.67
N ASN A 1138 7.15 61.57 11.58
CA ASN A 1138 6.58 61.36 12.92
C ASN A 1138 5.16 60.76 12.89
N HIS A 1139 4.42 60.89 11.79
CA HIS A 1139 3.07 60.36 11.69
C HIS A 1139 3.03 58.89 11.25
N ILE A 1140 4.12 58.36 10.68
CA ILE A 1140 4.13 57.06 10.01
C ILE A 1140 5.18 56.09 10.56
N VAL A 1141 6.31 56.58 11.07
CA VAL A 1141 7.44 55.74 11.48
C VAL A 1141 7.07 54.75 12.59
N THR A 1142 6.36 55.17 13.64
CA THR A 1142 5.97 54.28 14.74
C THR A 1142 5.02 53.17 14.29
N ALA A 1143 4.03 53.51 13.45
CA ALA A 1143 3.09 52.54 12.90
C ALA A 1143 3.80 51.55 11.95
N MET A 1144 4.69 52.05 11.09
CA MET A 1144 5.51 51.22 10.21
C MET A 1144 6.43 50.29 11.00
N GLY A 1145 7.12 50.79 12.03
CA GLY A 1145 7.99 49.99 12.88
C GLY A 1145 7.23 48.86 13.59
N SER A 1146 6.03 49.16 14.09
CA SER A 1146 5.14 48.16 14.70
C SER A 1146 4.72 47.08 13.71
N ALA A 1147 4.30 47.48 12.50
CA ALA A 1147 3.92 46.56 11.44
C ALA A 1147 5.10 45.71 10.95
N MET A 1148 6.29 46.30 10.76
CA MET A 1148 7.52 45.59 10.38
C MET A 1148 7.92 44.55 11.43
N ALA A 1149 7.86 44.92 12.72
CA ALA A 1149 8.13 43.99 13.81
C ALA A 1149 7.15 42.81 13.80
N ALA A 1150 5.85 43.09 13.63
CA ALA A 1150 4.83 42.07 13.56
C ALA A 1150 5.00 41.15 12.33
N LEU A 1151 5.40 41.70 11.17
CA LEU A 1151 5.72 40.91 9.97
C LEU A 1151 6.86 39.92 10.23
N ARG A 1152 7.92 40.35 10.93
CA ARG A 1152 9.06 39.50 11.32
C ARG A 1152 8.67 38.41 12.32
N THR A 1153 7.82 38.73 13.29
CA THR A 1153 7.42 37.76 14.34
C THR A 1153 6.30 36.83 13.90
N GLY A 1154 5.56 37.18 12.85
CA GLY A 1154 4.45 36.38 12.31
C GLY A 1154 3.09 36.70 12.96
N VAL A 1155 2.97 37.81 13.68
CA VAL A 1155 1.76 38.22 14.43
C VAL A 1155 0.86 39.15 13.60
N VAL A 1156 0.90 39.03 12.26
CA VAL A 1156 0.18 39.91 11.30
C VAL A 1156 -0.69 39.09 10.40
#